data_AF-A0A3D4CIY2-F1
#
_entry.id   AF-A0A3D4CIY2-F1
#
_cell.length_a   1.000
_cell.length_b   1.000
_cell.length_c   1.000
_cell.angle_alpha   90.00
_cell.angle_beta   90.00
_cell.angle_gamma   90.00
#
_symmetry.space_group_name_H-M   'P 1'
#
loop_
_entity.id
_entity.type
_entity.pdbx_description
1 polymer ?
#
loop_
_entity_poly.entity_id
_entity_poly.type
_entity_poly.pdbx_seq_one_letter_code
_entity_poly.pdbx_strand_id
1 'polypeptide(L)'
;MLEGKQPIHFEKALFVSENAFYENAYSYEEFSLSVEAHAYLIQQLIETNNRSENLDFSTKIDFQQKIDITTLVYTKEEKKDLYRKALANWAIFTYMTDTTYFYGFQHLPFGYQFNDPFGMNDWRNSQVLHLLFGNTRKANCFALTALFKILSDRLYAGARICTAPQHIYIQHQDHKGDWYNVELATATHPGDGTIQTLTYSYKEAILNDIALRHLNDTQAVALCLINLGKSYEHKNLIKAADFMLQCAELALQYDSNSLNAMLLKEQALEEKVIQYAEKHNISNIELLQKDKNIASIWTQLEKQIVRLYELGYRQMPLDMQKIILNGIKKNENTTLIVKNQTPNPFPSLNNVALEDKRYSTLSRGLFEEVHTPKPFEQYGRLLLDTKQKKLVKIVSKNNFNFLIDPVVFAWQIDPLANKYPQWSPYAAFADNPILFIDPDGRDVTKSEAFKNSRNREAAFNTFILTTHAQNLLNKFASASGDYTTTTPGILSQHNLHFDTKVGDALGLTTLKIEINGKFKVYNPKKHARFVNKDTKFQIQVNLFNEKNAGAAAAILNHEAFVFAEEYANAMESFQKGEISQEEFIRRLNNLDQVTGIEQAYKKVLDPNSTYTAAQKELIQTLKDKGRMKDAEAAQDIYETDQQQVKEDYD
;
A
#
# COMPACT_ATOMS: atom_id res chain seq x y z
N MET A 1 12.33 11.37 -32.60
CA MET A 1 11.81 12.08 -31.41
C MET A 1 12.88 12.96 -30.80
N LEU A 2 13.96 12.39 -30.23
CA LEU A 2 15.03 13.18 -29.60
C LEU A 2 15.69 14.21 -30.53
N GLU A 3 15.97 13.85 -31.79
CA GLU A 3 16.52 14.78 -32.79
C GLU A 3 15.51 15.83 -33.32
N GLY A 4 14.32 15.95 -32.73
CA GLY A 4 13.28 16.91 -33.16
C GLY A 4 12.55 16.57 -34.47
N LYS A 5 12.90 15.46 -35.15
CA LYS A 5 12.24 15.02 -36.40
C LYS A 5 10.75 14.68 -36.25
N GLN A 6 10.32 14.37 -35.04
CA GLN A 6 8.93 14.08 -34.66
C GLN A 6 8.71 14.59 -33.23
N PRO A 7 7.48 14.98 -32.84
CA PRO A 7 7.16 15.37 -31.47
C PRO A 7 7.60 14.32 -30.45
N ILE A 8 7.99 14.77 -29.26
CA ILE A 8 8.28 13.88 -28.13
C ILE A 8 7.00 13.14 -27.76
N HIS A 9 7.09 11.81 -27.67
CA HIS A 9 5.96 10.94 -27.36
C HIS A 9 6.45 9.71 -26.60
N PHE A 10 6.36 9.75 -25.27
CA PHE A 10 6.92 8.72 -24.38
C PHE A 10 6.36 7.33 -24.68
N GLU A 11 5.03 7.19 -24.76
CA GLU A 11 4.37 5.91 -25.04
C GLU A 11 4.91 5.21 -26.31
N LYS A 12 5.03 5.97 -27.42
CA LYS A 12 5.50 5.42 -28.70
C LYS A 12 7.00 5.11 -28.65
N ALA A 13 7.80 5.92 -27.97
CA ALA A 13 9.21 5.62 -27.75
C ALA A 13 9.38 4.32 -26.95
N LEU A 14 8.61 4.17 -25.87
CA LEU A 14 8.57 2.96 -25.05
C LEU A 14 8.20 1.74 -25.89
N PHE A 15 7.07 1.80 -26.61
CA PHE A 15 6.61 0.72 -27.47
C PHE A 15 7.68 0.28 -28.47
N VAL A 16 8.30 1.22 -29.21
CA VAL A 16 9.33 0.89 -30.19
C VAL A 16 10.56 0.27 -29.52
N SER A 17 10.94 0.75 -28.34
CA SER A 17 12.08 0.20 -27.59
C SER A 17 11.82 -1.23 -27.09
N GLU A 18 10.62 -1.52 -26.57
CA GLU A 18 10.25 -2.85 -26.08
C GLU A 18 9.98 -3.83 -27.23
N ASN A 19 9.28 -3.40 -28.28
CA ASN A 19 8.90 -4.27 -29.39
C ASN A 19 10.13 -4.81 -30.16
N ALA A 20 11.27 -4.11 -30.10
CA ALA A 20 12.55 -4.63 -30.60
C ALA A 20 12.97 -5.94 -29.90
N PHE A 21 12.69 -6.08 -28.60
CA PHE A 21 12.88 -7.34 -27.86
C PHE A 21 11.94 -8.44 -28.36
N TYR A 22 10.77 -8.09 -28.88
CA TYR A 22 9.81 -9.05 -29.43
C TYR A 22 9.94 -9.25 -30.95
N GLU A 23 11.05 -8.83 -31.56
CA GLU A 23 11.29 -8.99 -33.01
C GLU A 23 10.22 -8.28 -33.86
N ASN A 24 9.67 -7.19 -33.32
CA ASN A 24 8.57 -6.42 -33.90
C ASN A 24 7.28 -7.24 -34.08
N ALA A 25 7.01 -8.20 -33.18
CA ALA A 25 5.81 -9.03 -33.23
C ALA A 25 4.51 -8.28 -32.91
N TYR A 26 4.57 -7.12 -32.24
CA TYR A 26 3.38 -6.34 -31.87
C TYR A 26 3.12 -5.18 -32.83
N SER A 27 1.84 -4.83 -33.02
CA SER A 27 1.40 -3.60 -33.68
C SER A 27 1.28 -2.44 -32.68
N TYR A 28 1.66 -1.23 -33.10
CA TYR A 28 1.48 -0.04 -32.26
C TYR A 28 0.00 0.30 -32.10
N GLU A 29 -0.80 0.06 -33.13
CA GLU A 29 -2.24 0.27 -33.12
C GLU A 29 -2.92 -0.60 -32.06
N GLU A 30 -2.58 -1.89 -31.98
CA GLU A 30 -3.11 -2.82 -30.97
C GLU A 30 -2.67 -2.43 -29.55
N PHE A 31 -1.39 -2.08 -29.38
CA PHE A 31 -0.87 -1.56 -28.11
C PHE A 31 -1.61 -0.30 -27.66
N SER A 32 -1.76 0.68 -28.56
CA SER A 32 -2.44 1.94 -28.30
C SER A 32 -3.93 1.74 -27.98
N LEU A 33 -4.62 0.81 -28.65
CA LEU A 33 -6.01 0.47 -28.37
C LEU A 33 -6.17 -0.18 -26.99
N SER A 34 -5.23 -1.03 -26.59
CA SER A 34 -5.21 -1.63 -25.25
C SER A 34 -5.08 -0.56 -24.16
N VAL A 35 -4.14 0.37 -24.32
CA VAL A 35 -3.97 1.51 -23.40
C VAL A 35 -5.22 2.41 -23.40
N GLU A 36 -5.83 2.66 -24.55
CA GLU A 36 -7.05 3.47 -24.66
C GLU A 36 -8.21 2.86 -23.87
N ALA A 37 -8.38 1.53 -23.93
CA ALA A 37 -9.42 0.84 -23.18
C ALA A 37 -9.24 1.01 -21.65
N HIS A 38 -8.00 0.97 -21.16
CA HIS A 38 -7.68 1.26 -19.77
C HIS A 38 -7.94 2.73 -19.42
N ALA A 39 -7.50 3.67 -20.26
CA ALA A 39 -7.71 5.10 -20.06
C ALA A 39 -9.22 5.46 -20.03
N TYR A 40 -10.04 4.84 -20.88
CA TYR A 40 -11.49 5.01 -20.89
C TYR A 40 -12.12 4.60 -19.55
N LEU A 41 -11.75 3.45 -19.00
CA LEU A 41 -12.27 3.00 -17.71
C LEU A 41 -11.85 3.94 -16.57
N ILE A 42 -10.61 4.41 -16.59
CA ILE A 42 -10.12 5.40 -15.62
C ILE A 42 -10.87 6.73 -15.76
N GLN A 43 -11.16 7.16 -16.98
CA GLN A 43 -11.95 8.37 -17.25
C GLN A 43 -13.35 8.27 -16.62
N GLN A 44 -13.98 7.09 -16.63
CA GLN A 44 -15.26 6.89 -15.93
C GLN A 44 -15.14 7.05 -14.41
N LEU A 45 -14.03 6.58 -13.81
CA LEU A 45 -13.75 6.82 -12.39
C LEU A 45 -13.56 8.31 -12.09
N ILE A 46 -12.84 9.02 -12.96
CA ILE A 46 -12.65 10.48 -12.85
C ILE A 46 -14.00 11.19 -12.92
N GLU A 47 -14.83 10.91 -13.93
CA GLU A 47 -16.12 11.57 -14.15
C GLU A 47 -17.09 11.35 -12.99
N THR A 48 -17.17 10.13 -12.48
CA THR A 48 -18.06 9.77 -11.36
C THR A 48 -17.67 10.46 -10.06
N ASN A 49 -16.38 10.75 -9.87
CA ASN A 49 -15.84 11.33 -8.62
C ASN A 49 -15.52 12.83 -8.72
N ASN A 50 -15.72 13.45 -9.89
CA ASN A 50 -15.36 14.84 -10.11
C ASN A 50 -16.34 15.81 -9.44
N ARG A 51 -15.89 16.46 -8.37
CA ARG A 51 -16.67 17.48 -7.65
C ARG A 51 -16.20 18.92 -7.94
N SER A 52 -15.36 19.13 -8.96
CA SER A 52 -14.68 20.41 -9.22
C SER A 52 -15.60 21.61 -9.49
N GLU A 53 -16.84 21.40 -9.93
CA GLU A 53 -17.81 22.50 -10.10
C GLU A 53 -18.49 22.90 -8.79
N ASN A 54 -18.53 22.01 -7.80
CA ASN A 54 -19.25 22.17 -6.54
C ASN A 54 -18.33 22.52 -5.36
N LEU A 55 -17.01 22.49 -5.56
CA LEU A 55 -16.02 22.83 -4.54
C LEU A 55 -15.67 24.33 -4.56
N ASP A 56 -15.53 24.89 -3.36
CA ASP A 56 -15.06 26.27 -3.20
C ASP A 56 -13.53 26.32 -3.18
N PHE A 57 -12.95 26.82 -4.27
CA PHE A 57 -11.52 27.07 -4.43
C PHE A 57 -11.08 28.50 -4.04
N SER A 58 -11.98 29.28 -3.42
CA SER A 58 -11.64 30.63 -2.95
C SER A 58 -10.63 30.58 -1.79
N THR A 59 -9.77 31.59 -1.71
CA THR A 59 -8.83 31.73 -0.60
C THR A 59 -9.59 32.13 0.66
N LYS A 60 -9.53 31.29 1.70
CA LYS A 60 -10.19 31.55 2.98
C LYS A 60 -9.34 32.50 3.83
N ILE A 61 -9.97 33.54 4.35
CA ILE A 61 -9.40 34.44 5.36
C ILE A 61 -9.87 33.93 6.71
N ASP A 62 -8.95 33.71 7.65
CA ASP A 62 -9.35 33.26 8.99
C ASP A 62 -10.08 34.39 9.77
N PHE A 63 -10.72 34.04 10.89
CA PHE A 63 -11.44 35.00 11.74
C PHE A 63 -10.55 36.10 12.35
N GLN A 64 -9.23 35.95 12.30
CA GLN A 64 -8.24 36.95 12.74
C GLN A 64 -7.70 37.81 11.58
N GLN A 65 -8.30 37.73 10.39
CA GLN A 65 -7.82 38.37 9.15
C GLN A 65 -6.42 37.93 8.72
N LYS A 66 -5.93 36.78 9.18
CA LYS A 66 -4.71 36.20 8.64
C LYS A 66 -5.05 35.44 7.36
N ILE A 67 -4.38 35.84 6.30
CA ILE A 67 -4.36 35.10 5.04
C ILE A 67 -3.32 34.00 5.22
N ASP A 68 -3.72 32.75 4.97
CA ASP A 68 -2.74 31.69 4.76
C ASP A 68 -2.01 31.96 3.44
N ILE A 69 -0.82 32.56 3.53
CA ILE A 69 0.00 32.92 2.37
C ILE A 69 0.34 31.72 1.48
N THR A 70 0.30 30.48 2.01
CA THR A 70 0.53 29.27 1.21
C THR A 70 -0.63 29.02 0.22
N THR A 71 -1.82 29.53 0.53
CA THR A 71 -3.00 29.43 -0.35
C THR A 71 -3.04 30.50 -1.45
N LEU A 72 -2.09 31.45 -1.46
CA LEU A 72 -1.96 32.49 -2.50
C LEU A 72 -1.04 32.08 -3.65
N VAL A 73 -0.39 30.91 -3.56
CA VAL A 73 0.55 30.43 -4.60
C VAL A 73 -0.18 30.17 -5.93
N TYR A 74 -1.46 29.78 -5.86
CA TYR A 74 -2.26 29.41 -7.02
C TYR A 74 -3.55 30.23 -7.10
N THR A 75 -3.92 30.63 -8.31
CA THR A 75 -5.22 31.21 -8.63
C THR A 75 -6.35 30.19 -8.44
N LYS A 76 -7.60 30.64 -8.43
CA LYS A 76 -8.77 29.76 -8.33
C LYS A 76 -8.79 28.70 -9.44
N GLU A 77 -8.48 29.10 -10.68
CA GLU A 77 -8.45 28.19 -11.82
C GLU A 77 -7.30 27.19 -11.74
N GLU A 78 -6.12 27.62 -11.27
CA GLU A 78 -4.98 26.71 -11.04
C GLU A 78 -5.26 25.71 -9.92
N LYS A 79 -5.94 26.12 -8.83
CA LYS A 79 -6.38 25.18 -7.78
C LYS A 79 -7.38 24.15 -8.32
N LYS A 80 -8.30 24.59 -9.17
CA LYS A 80 -9.26 23.71 -9.84
C LYS A 80 -8.56 22.71 -10.77
N ASP A 81 -7.54 23.17 -11.51
CA ASP A 81 -6.69 22.33 -12.35
C ASP A 81 -5.88 21.32 -11.52
N LEU A 82 -5.24 21.75 -10.42
CA LEU A 82 -4.53 20.87 -9.48
C LEU A 82 -5.46 19.81 -8.89
N TYR A 83 -6.68 20.18 -8.50
CA TYR A 83 -7.68 19.20 -8.04
C TYR A 83 -8.01 18.17 -9.13
N ARG A 84 -8.24 18.60 -10.37
CA ARG A 84 -8.56 17.69 -11.48
C ARG A 84 -7.39 16.75 -11.80
N LYS A 85 -6.15 17.24 -11.76
CA LYS A 85 -4.94 16.43 -11.90
C LYS A 85 -4.79 15.44 -10.75
N ALA A 86 -4.99 15.87 -9.51
CA ALA A 86 -4.93 15.00 -8.34
C ALA A 86 -6.01 13.89 -8.41
N LEU A 87 -7.23 14.22 -8.84
CA LEU A 87 -8.30 13.26 -9.07
C LEU A 87 -7.94 12.26 -10.17
N ALA A 88 -7.34 12.72 -11.27
CA ALA A 88 -6.90 11.83 -12.35
C ALA A 88 -5.78 10.89 -11.89
N ASN A 89 -4.78 11.39 -11.14
CA ASN A 89 -3.73 10.54 -10.57
C ASN A 89 -4.27 9.54 -9.55
N TRP A 90 -5.22 9.94 -8.70
CA TRP A 90 -5.93 9.03 -7.81
C TRP A 90 -6.64 7.92 -8.61
N ALA A 91 -7.38 8.28 -9.66
CA ALA A 91 -8.10 7.30 -10.46
C ALA A 91 -7.15 6.31 -11.17
N ILE A 92 -6.03 6.78 -11.70
CA ILE A 92 -4.99 5.91 -12.29
C ILE A 92 -4.40 4.99 -11.22
N PHE A 93 -4.03 5.54 -10.05
CA PHE A 93 -3.48 4.77 -8.94
C PHE A 93 -4.44 3.67 -8.49
N THR A 94 -5.68 4.04 -8.13
CA THR A 94 -6.73 3.10 -7.71
C THR A 94 -7.00 2.04 -8.78
N TYR A 95 -7.06 2.42 -10.05
CA TYR A 95 -7.24 1.46 -11.15
C TYR A 95 -6.08 0.47 -11.24
N MET A 96 -4.84 0.93 -11.05
CA MET A 96 -3.67 0.08 -11.15
C MET A 96 -3.44 -0.81 -9.93
N THR A 97 -3.82 -0.36 -8.73
CA THR A 97 -3.47 -1.02 -7.46
C THR A 97 -4.64 -1.65 -6.73
N ASP A 98 -5.88 -1.36 -7.10
CA ASP A 98 -7.08 -1.91 -6.48
C ASP A 98 -8.06 -2.52 -7.49
N THR A 99 -9.01 -3.29 -6.96
CA THR A 99 -10.15 -3.79 -7.72
C THR A 99 -11.15 -2.65 -7.95
N THR A 100 -11.48 -2.39 -9.21
CA THR A 100 -12.47 -1.37 -9.59
C THR A 100 -13.67 -2.01 -10.27
N TYR A 101 -14.87 -1.50 -9.95
CA TYR A 101 -16.14 -2.03 -10.42
C TYR A 101 -16.80 -1.08 -11.41
N PHE A 102 -17.18 -1.62 -12.56
CA PHE A 102 -17.92 -0.95 -13.62
C PHE A 102 -19.22 -1.72 -13.88
N TYR A 103 -20.18 -1.10 -14.56
CA TYR A 103 -21.50 -1.73 -14.78
C TYR A 103 -21.37 -3.08 -15.52
N GLY A 104 -21.52 -4.19 -14.79
CA GLY A 104 -21.41 -5.55 -15.31
C GLY A 104 -19.98 -6.08 -15.50
N PHE A 105 -18.94 -5.34 -15.07
CA PHE A 105 -17.54 -5.71 -15.25
C PHE A 105 -16.68 -5.31 -14.05
N GLN A 106 -15.76 -6.18 -13.63
CA GLN A 106 -14.78 -5.90 -12.58
C GLN A 106 -13.38 -5.90 -13.19
N HIS A 107 -12.62 -4.82 -12.97
CA HIS A 107 -11.20 -4.77 -13.26
C HIS A 107 -10.40 -5.22 -12.02
N LEU A 108 -9.43 -6.10 -12.24
CA LEU A 108 -8.48 -6.54 -11.21
C LEU A 108 -7.17 -5.77 -11.39
N PRO A 109 -6.49 -5.41 -10.30
CA PRO A 109 -5.29 -4.58 -10.35
C PRO A 109 -4.13 -5.27 -11.08
N PHE A 110 -3.20 -4.43 -11.54
CA PHE A 110 -1.88 -4.89 -11.98
C PHE A 110 -1.05 -5.25 -10.75
N GLY A 111 -0.19 -6.26 -10.87
CA GLY A 111 0.61 -6.74 -9.74
C GLY A 111 2.11 -6.56 -9.93
N TYR A 112 2.84 -6.50 -8.83
CA TYR A 112 4.30 -6.56 -8.86
C TYR A 112 4.80 -8.01 -9.04
N GLN A 113 5.87 -8.20 -9.81
CA GLN A 113 6.54 -9.49 -9.98
C GLN A 113 7.59 -9.73 -8.89
N PHE A 114 7.22 -10.43 -7.82
CA PHE A 114 8.12 -10.70 -6.68
C PHE A 114 9.13 -11.82 -6.91
N ASN A 115 8.86 -12.73 -7.85
CA ASN A 115 9.75 -13.86 -8.11
C ASN A 115 10.94 -13.49 -8.99
N ASP A 116 10.77 -12.47 -9.83
CA ASP A 116 11.80 -11.93 -10.73
C ASP A 116 11.68 -10.40 -10.85
N PRO A 117 11.84 -9.67 -9.73
CA PRO A 117 11.62 -8.22 -9.67
C PRO A 117 12.68 -7.42 -10.45
N PHE A 118 13.80 -8.06 -10.78
CA PHE A 118 14.91 -7.48 -11.54
C PHE A 118 14.86 -7.84 -13.03
N GLY A 119 13.91 -8.68 -13.48
CA GLY A 119 13.87 -9.19 -14.84
C GLY A 119 15.12 -9.99 -15.23
N MET A 120 15.82 -10.58 -14.24
CA MET A 120 17.07 -11.31 -14.44
C MET A 120 16.81 -12.64 -15.14
N ASN A 121 15.71 -13.30 -14.80
CA ASN A 121 15.33 -14.59 -15.38
C ASN A 121 14.49 -14.40 -16.64
N ASP A 122 13.56 -13.46 -16.61
CA ASP A 122 12.69 -13.13 -17.72
C ASP A 122 12.58 -11.61 -17.88
N TRP A 123 13.34 -11.09 -18.84
CA TRP A 123 13.40 -9.66 -19.15
C TRP A 123 12.04 -9.07 -19.50
N ARG A 124 11.06 -9.88 -19.95
CA ARG A 124 9.70 -9.42 -20.22
C ARG A 124 9.02 -8.84 -18.97
N ASN A 125 9.44 -9.26 -17.77
CA ASN A 125 8.96 -8.66 -16.52
C ASN A 125 9.29 -7.16 -16.40
N SER A 126 10.20 -6.62 -17.22
CA SER A 126 10.54 -5.21 -17.28
C SER A 126 9.78 -4.42 -18.36
N GLN A 127 8.77 -5.02 -19.00
CA GLN A 127 8.14 -4.45 -20.21
C GLN A 127 6.62 -4.25 -20.04
N VAL A 128 6.11 -3.10 -20.50
CA VAL A 128 4.68 -2.79 -20.53
C VAL A 128 3.94 -3.72 -21.48
N LEU A 129 4.55 -4.14 -22.59
CA LEU A 129 3.97 -5.15 -23.48
C LEU A 129 3.64 -6.45 -22.74
N HIS A 130 4.52 -6.91 -21.85
CA HIS A 130 4.24 -8.08 -21.02
C HIS A 130 3.18 -7.82 -19.96
N LEU A 131 3.18 -6.62 -19.38
CA LEU A 131 2.19 -6.22 -18.39
C LEU A 131 0.76 -6.21 -18.96
N LEU A 132 0.58 -5.73 -20.19
CA LEU A 132 -0.72 -5.61 -20.85
C LEU A 132 -1.17 -6.91 -21.53
N PHE A 133 -0.26 -7.62 -22.21
CA PHE A 133 -0.62 -8.79 -23.02
C PHE A 133 -0.23 -10.13 -22.39
N GLY A 134 0.48 -10.12 -21.26
CA GLY A 134 0.85 -11.32 -20.51
C GLY A 134 -0.29 -11.87 -19.66
N ASN A 135 -0.26 -13.18 -19.41
CA ASN A 135 -1.32 -13.89 -18.67
C ASN A 135 -1.42 -13.49 -17.18
N THR A 136 -0.35 -12.96 -16.59
CA THR A 136 -0.27 -12.70 -15.14
C THR A 136 -0.67 -11.28 -14.78
N ARG A 137 -0.61 -10.32 -15.72
CA ARG A 137 -0.69 -8.87 -15.47
C ARG A 137 0.27 -8.41 -14.36
N LYS A 138 1.46 -9.02 -14.33
CA LYS A 138 2.51 -8.70 -13.35
C LYS A 138 3.80 -8.31 -14.04
N ALA A 139 4.44 -7.27 -13.50
CA ALA A 139 5.73 -6.78 -13.99
C ALA A 139 6.51 -6.09 -12.86
N ASN A 140 7.71 -5.61 -13.14
CA ASN A 140 8.54 -4.88 -12.19
C ASN A 140 8.18 -3.38 -12.14
N CYS A 141 8.94 -2.63 -11.33
CA CYS A 141 8.70 -1.21 -11.09
C CYS A 141 8.76 -0.38 -12.38
N PHE A 142 9.67 -0.70 -13.32
CA PHE A 142 9.76 0.03 -14.58
C PHE A 142 8.47 -0.08 -15.39
N ALA A 143 7.95 -1.29 -15.60
CA ALA A 143 6.75 -1.49 -16.41
C ALA A 143 5.51 -0.85 -15.76
N LEU A 144 5.35 -0.98 -14.45
CA LEU A 144 4.24 -0.34 -13.73
C LEU A 144 4.33 1.19 -13.81
N THR A 145 5.51 1.77 -13.53
CA THR A 145 5.74 3.22 -13.61
C THR A 145 5.56 3.74 -15.04
N ALA A 146 6.05 3.02 -16.05
CA ALA A 146 5.88 3.40 -17.44
C ALA A 146 4.41 3.38 -17.87
N LEU A 147 3.64 2.36 -17.48
CA LEU A 147 2.20 2.31 -17.74
C LEU A 147 1.46 3.47 -17.04
N PHE A 148 1.78 3.75 -15.77
CA PHE A 148 1.20 4.88 -15.06
C PHE A 148 1.49 6.21 -15.78
N LYS A 149 2.75 6.44 -16.20
CA LYS A 149 3.11 7.65 -16.95
C LYS A 149 2.33 7.76 -18.26
N ILE A 150 2.18 6.66 -19.00
CA ILE A 150 1.39 6.64 -20.24
C ILE A 150 -0.06 7.04 -19.97
N LEU A 151 -0.69 6.43 -18.96
CA LEU A 151 -2.07 6.74 -18.59
C LEU A 151 -2.21 8.20 -18.12
N SER A 152 -1.23 8.69 -17.36
CA SER A 152 -1.16 10.08 -16.91
C SER A 152 -1.05 11.06 -18.08
N ASP A 153 -0.27 10.74 -19.11
CA ASP A 153 -0.13 11.56 -20.31
C ASP A 153 -1.43 11.60 -21.12
N ARG A 154 -2.11 10.46 -21.31
CA ARG A 154 -3.40 10.40 -22.02
C ARG A 154 -4.51 11.15 -21.29
N LEU A 155 -4.49 11.13 -19.95
CA LEU A 155 -5.50 11.76 -19.10
C LEU A 155 -5.09 13.16 -18.62
N TYR A 156 -3.96 13.70 -19.11
CA TYR A 156 -3.42 14.99 -18.73
C TYR A 156 -3.23 15.18 -17.20
N ALA A 157 -2.94 14.09 -16.48
CA ALA A 157 -2.85 14.08 -15.01
C ALA A 157 -1.52 14.63 -14.48
N GLY A 158 -0.50 14.80 -15.33
CA GLY A 158 0.72 15.55 -15.01
C GLY A 158 1.72 14.82 -14.10
N ALA A 159 1.63 13.49 -13.98
CA ALA A 159 2.59 12.69 -13.26
C ALA A 159 3.94 12.62 -13.99
N ARG A 160 5.02 12.50 -13.22
CA ARG A 160 6.39 12.44 -13.73
C ARG A 160 7.07 11.16 -13.29
N ILE A 161 7.91 10.64 -14.17
CA ILE A 161 8.83 9.56 -13.83
C ILE A 161 9.93 10.14 -12.95
N CYS A 162 10.26 9.45 -11.88
CA CYS A 162 11.40 9.76 -11.03
C CYS A 162 12.36 8.58 -10.99
N THR A 163 13.66 8.89 -10.97
CA THR A 163 14.73 7.88 -10.94
C THR A 163 15.61 8.06 -9.72
N ALA A 164 15.95 6.95 -9.10
CA ALA A 164 16.97 6.81 -8.07
C ALA A 164 17.90 5.65 -8.44
N PRO A 165 19.07 5.49 -7.82
CA PRO A 165 19.93 4.34 -8.07
C PRO A 165 19.14 3.04 -7.94
N GLN A 166 19.15 2.24 -9.01
CA GLN A 166 18.44 0.97 -9.10
C GLN A 166 16.91 1.06 -8.88
N HIS A 167 16.27 2.23 -8.97
CA HIS A 167 14.83 2.35 -8.74
C HIS A 167 14.16 3.44 -9.59
N ILE A 168 12.90 3.22 -9.93
CA ILE A 168 12.04 4.12 -10.68
C ILE A 168 10.66 4.13 -10.03
N TYR A 169 10.07 5.32 -9.94
CA TYR A 169 8.78 5.53 -9.31
C TYR A 169 8.08 6.72 -9.97
N ILE A 170 6.84 7.01 -9.53
CA ILE A 170 6.08 8.17 -10.00
C ILE A 170 6.09 9.27 -8.94
N GLN A 171 6.12 10.53 -9.38
CA GLN A 171 5.68 11.66 -8.57
C GLN A 171 4.51 12.36 -9.24
N HIS A 172 3.55 12.82 -8.44
CA HIS A 172 2.54 13.76 -8.90
C HIS A 172 2.22 14.79 -7.81
N GLN A 173 1.56 15.88 -8.21
CA GLN A 173 1.09 16.88 -7.28
C GLN A 173 -0.27 16.48 -6.70
N ASP A 174 -0.52 16.87 -5.46
CA ASP A 174 -1.86 16.88 -4.89
C ASP A 174 -2.65 18.14 -5.28
N HIS A 175 -3.85 18.31 -4.72
CA HIS A 175 -4.71 19.46 -4.97
C HIS A 175 -4.17 20.78 -4.39
N LYS A 176 -3.16 20.74 -3.52
CA LYS A 176 -2.46 21.91 -2.96
C LYS A 176 -1.20 22.26 -3.75
N GLY A 177 -0.77 21.39 -4.65
CA GLY A 177 0.43 21.54 -5.46
C GLY A 177 1.68 20.92 -4.83
N ASP A 178 1.53 20.20 -3.71
CA ASP A 178 2.62 19.48 -3.04
C ASP A 178 2.94 18.19 -3.78
N TRP A 179 4.22 17.86 -3.92
CA TRP A 179 4.68 16.66 -4.62
C TRP A 179 4.68 15.43 -3.71
N TYR A 180 4.11 14.33 -4.19
CA TYR A 180 4.09 13.04 -3.50
C TYR A 180 4.72 11.97 -4.36
N ASN A 181 5.53 11.11 -3.73
CA ASN A 181 6.02 9.89 -4.35
C ASN A 181 4.93 8.82 -4.35
N VAL A 182 4.87 8.04 -5.42
CA VAL A 182 3.94 6.93 -5.59
C VAL A 182 4.74 5.68 -5.95
N GLU A 183 4.67 4.68 -5.07
CA GLU A 183 5.25 3.35 -5.27
C GLU A 183 4.13 2.35 -5.63
N LEU A 184 4.17 1.87 -6.87
CA LEU A 184 3.16 0.96 -7.42
C LEU A 184 3.43 -0.49 -7.01
N ALA A 185 4.66 -0.84 -6.61
CA ALA A 185 4.98 -2.17 -6.13
C ALA A 185 4.25 -2.53 -4.83
N THR A 186 4.00 -1.54 -3.98
CA THR A 186 3.38 -1.67 -2.65
C THR A 186 2.07 -0.91 -2.50
N ALA A 187 1.67 -0.12 -3.49
CA ALA A 187 0.56 0.81 -3.40
C ALA A 187 0.72 1.79 -2.22
N THR A 188 1.90 2.39 -2.08
CA THR A 188 2.22 3.33 -0.97
C THR A 188 2.80 4.66 -1.47
N HIS A 189 2.90 5.63 -0.56
CA HIS A 189 3.43 6.97 -0.82
C HIS A 189 4.68 7.24 0.05
N PRO A 190 5.85 6.66 -0.29
CA PRO A 190 7.03 6.74 0.55
C PRO A 190 7.62 8.16 0.60
N GLY A 191 8.09 8.61 1.76
CA GLY A 191 8.85 9.86 1.85
C GLY A 191 10.22 9.76 1.17
N ASP A 192 10.78 10.91 0.76
CA ASP A 192 12.09 10.97 0.09
C ASP A 192 13.21 10.30 0.90
N GLY A 193 13.20 10.45 2.23
CA GLY A 193 14.17 9.78 3.10
C GLY A 193 14.11 8.25 2.98
N THR A 194 12.91 7.68 2.83
CA THR A 194 12.74 6.24 2.63
C THR A 194 13.30 5.80 1.29
N ILE A 195 12.98 6.51 0.20
CA ILE A 195 13.54 6.24 -1.12
C ILE A 195 15.06 6.38 -1.09
N GLN A 196 15.58 7.42 -0.44
CA GLN A 196 17.01 7.68 -0.33
C GLN A 196 17.76 6.56 0.39
N THR A 197 17.30 6.19 1.59
CA THR A 197 17.91 5.13 2.40
C THR A 197 17.89 3.80 1.69
N LEU A 198 16.75 3.47 1.08
CA LEU A 198 16.60 2.23 0.33
C LEU A 198 17.54 2.28 -0.88
N THR A 199 17.45 3.26 -1.75
CA THR A 199 18.28 3.31 -2.98
C THR A 199 19.78 3.57 -2.78
N TYR A 200 20.29 3.54 -1.54
CA TYR A 200 21.68 3.84 -1.20
C TYR A 200 22.14 5.18 -1.80
N SER A 201 21.22 6.16 -1.79
CA SER A 201 21.42 7.45 -2.42
C SER A 201 22.22 8.37 -1.51
N TYR A 202 23.45 8.68 -1.93
CA TYR A 202 24.28 9.67 -1.26
C TYR A 202 23.70 11.08 -1.42
N LYS A 203 23.94 11.94 -0.43
CA LYS A 203 23.50 13.34 -0.46
C LYS A 203 24.07 14.06 -1.69
N GLU A 204 25.33 13.79 -2.03
CA GLU A 204 26.01 14.36 -3.19
C GLU A 204 25.32 13.95 -4.50
N ALA A 205 24.82 12.71 -4.60
CA ALA A 205 24.08 12.22 -5.76
C ALA A 205 22.77 13.00 -5.97
N ILE A 206 22.08 13.33 -4.88
CA ILE A 206 20.86 14.15 -4.92
C ILE A 206 21.21 15.60 -5.29
N LEU A 207 22.22 16.20 -4.65
CA LEU A 207 22.65 17.58 -4.93
C LEU A 207 23.16 17.78 -6.36
N ASN A 208 23.75 16.74 -6.95
CA ASN A 208 24.21 16.75 -8.34
C ASN A 208 23.15 16.27 -9.34
N ASP A 209 21.90 16.08 -8.90
CA ASP A 209 20.77 15.73 -9.76
C ASP A 209 20.95 14.40 -10.51
N ILE A 210 21.52 13.37 -9.86
CA ILE A 210 21.64 12.02 -10.42
C ILE A 210 20.84 10.97 -9.62
N ALA A 211 20.16 11.38 -8.56
CA ALA A 211 19.32 10.55 -7.70
C ALA A 211 18.09 11.34 -7.20
N LEU A 212 16.95 10.65 -7.01
CA LEU A 212 15.66 11.24 -6.58
C LEU A 212 15.21 12.38 -7.50
N ARG A 213 15.45 12.19 -8.80
CA ARG A 213 15.26 13.21 -9.84
C ARG A 213 13.98 12.96 -10.60
N HIS A 214 13.20 14.01 -10.85
CA HIS A 214 12.07 13.97 -11.78
C HIS A 214 12.55 14.17 -13.23
N LEU A 215 11.97 13.41 -14.15
CA LEU A 215 12.27 13.49 -15.57
C LEU A 215 11.24 14.34 -16.30
N ASN A 216 11.71 15.18 -17.23
CA ASN A 216 10.87 15.73 -18.28
C ASN A 216 10.66 14.69 -19.40
N ASP A 217 9.75 14.97 -20.35
CA ASP A 217 9.41 13.99 -21.38
C ASP A 217 10.58 13.63 -22.31
N THR A 218 11.51 14.56 -22.56
CA THR A 218 12.71 14.28 -23.36
C THR A 218 13.63 13.31 -22.62
N GLN A 219 13.82 13.52 -21.32
CA GLN A 219 14.60 12.62 -20.45
C GLN A 219 13.92 11.26 -20.29
N ALA A 220 12.59 11.21 -20.18
CA ALA A 220 11.83 9.97 -20.14
C ALA A 220 11.97 9.16 -21.45
N VAL A 221 11.96 9.82 -22.62
CA VAL A 221 12.25 9.17 -23.90
C VAL A 221 13.71 8.71 -23.98
N ALA A 222 14.67 9.50 -23.47
CA ALA A 222 16.06 9.09 -23.40
C ALA A 222 16.24 7.83 -22.53
N LEU A 223 15.42 7.67 -21.49
CA LEU A 223 15.44 6.48 -20.64
C LEU A 223 15.05 5.20 -21.39
N CYS A 224 14.15 5.28 -22.38
CA CYS A 224 13.81 4.13 -23.24
C CYS A 224 15.03 3.57 -23.99
N LEU A 225 16.03 4.39 -24.31
CA LEU A 225 17.28 3.90 -24.93
C LEU A 225 18.08 3.00 -23.99
N ILE A 226 17.99 3.23 -22.68
CA ILE A 226 18.68 2.38 -21.70
C ILE A 226 18.06 1.00 -21.68
N ASN A 227 16.73 0.92 -21.63
CA ASN A 227 16.01 -0.35 -21.70
C ASN A 227 16.18 -1.05 -23.05
N LEU A 228 16.31 -0.30 -24.15
CA LEU A 228 16.66 -0.87 -25.45
C LEU A 228 18.05 -1.53 -25.41
N GLY A 229 19.06 -0.85 -24.85
CA GLY A 229 20.39 -1.42 -24.66
C GLY A 229 20.37 -2.71 -23.84
N LYS A 230 19.65 -2.71 -22.71
CA LYS A 230 19.49 -3.89 -21.83
C LYS A 230 18.71 -5.02 -22.49
N SER A 231 17.68 -4.70 -23.28
CA SER A 231 16.95 -5.71 -24.07
C SER A 231 17.86 -6.48 -25.03
N TYR A 232 18.84 -5.81 -25.64
CA TYR A 232 19.82 -6.45 -26.52
C TYR A 232 20.83 -7.32 -25.77
N GLU A 233 21.21 -6.91 -24.56
CA GLU A 233 22.03 -7.73 -23.67
C GLU A 233 21.31 -9.03 -23.30
N HIS A 234 20.06 -8.95 -22.84
CA HIS A 234 19.28 -10.12 -22.45
C HIS A 234 18.97 -11.09 -23.61
N LYS A 235 19.04 -10.62 -24.86
CA LYS A 235 18.98 -11.49 -26.05
C LYS A 235 20.30 -12.19 -26.39
N ASN A 236 21.37 -12.00 -25.61
CA ASN A 236 22.70 -12.57 -25.86
C ASN A 236 23.22 -12.30 -27.28
N LEU A 237 22.90 -11.14 -27.86
CA LEU A 237 23.41 -10.77 -29.17
C LEU A 237 24.90 -10.46 -29.05
N ILE A 238 25.74 -11.17 -29.82
CA ILE A 238 27.22 -11.20 -29.79
C ILE A 238 27.89 -9.79 -29.87
N LYS A 239 27.12 -8.72 -30.15
CA LYS A 239 27.58 -7.32 -30.24
C LYS A 239 26.90 -6.36 -29.25
N ALA A 240 26.32 -6.85 -28.15
CA ALA A 240 25.55 -6.02 -27.22
C ALA A 240 26.36 -4.84 -26.65
N ALA A 241 27.65 -5.01 -26.32
CA ALA A 241 28.45 -3.94 -25.72
C ALA A 241 28.61 -2.68 -26.60
N ASP A 242 28.79 -2.83 -27.92
CA ASP A 242 28.89 -1.68 -28.83
C ASP A 242 27.54 -0.94 -28.93
N PHE A 243 26.45 -1.69 -29.03
CA PHE A 243 25.11 -1.12 -29.13
C PHE A 243 24.65 -0.47 -27.82
N MET A 244 24.94 -1.10 -26.68
CA MET A 244 24.70 -0.51 -25.35
C MET A 244 25.44 0.80 -25.18
N LEU A 245 26.70 0.88 -25.62
CA LEU A 245 27.48 2.11 -25.59
C LEU A 245 26.84 3.21 -26.45
N GLN A 246 26.37 2.87 -27.66
CA GLN A 246 25.65 3.82 -28.52
C GLN A 246 24.35 4.32 -27.88
N CYS A 247 23.57 3.42 -27.26
CA CYS A 247 22.35 3.79 -26.54
C CYS A 247 22.66 4.73 -25.37
N ALA A 248 23.68 4.41 -24.57
CA ALA A 248 24.11 5.21 -23.44
C ALA A 248 24.61 6.60 -23.87
N GLU A 249 25.46 6.68 -24.89
CA GLU A 249 26.00 7.94 -25.40
C GLU A 249 24.92 8.83 -26.01
N LEU A 250 23.97 8.23 -26.74
CA LEU A 250 22.83 8.97 -27.27
C LEU A 250 21.94 9.49 -26.14
N ALA A 251 21.61 8.66 -25.14
CA ALA A 251 20.84 9.10 -23.98
C ALA A 251 21.52 10.27 -23.25
N LEU A 252 22.85 10.21 -23.05
CA LEU A 252 23.63 11.26 -22.37
C LEU A 252 23.68 12.59 -23.13
N GLN A 253 23.38 12.62 -24.44
CA GLN A 253 23.26 13.88 -25.18
C GLN A 253 22.00 14.66 -24.81
N TYR A 254 20.92 13.95 -24.46
CA TYR A 254 19.62 14.54 -24.11
C TYR A 254 19.37 14.56 -22.61
N ASP A 255 20.16 13.78 -21.86
CA ASP A 255 20.11 13.71 -20.41
C ASP A 255 21.49 13.40 -19.82
N SER A 256 22.33 14.43 -19.69
CA SER A 256 23.71 14.29 -19.19
C SER A 256 23.79 13.80 -17.73
N ASN A 257 22.69 13.93 -16.98
CA ASN A 257 22.60 13.53 -15.58
C ASN A 257 21.93 12.15 -15.41
N SER A 258 21.61 11.45 -16.51
CA SER A 258 21.04 10.11 -16.43
C SER A 258 22.03 9.13 -15.80
N LEU A 259 21.80 8.79 -14.52
CA LEU A 259 22.58 7.79 -13.81
C LEU A 259 22.55 6.45 -14.56
N ASN A 260 21.38 6.00 -14.98
CA ASN A 260 21.23 4.75 -15.72
C ASN A 260 22.02 4.76 -17.05
N ALA A 261 22.06 5.89 -17.77
CA ALA A 261 22.89 6.00 -18.97
C ALA A 261 24.39 5.98 -18.64
N MET A 262 24.80 6.65 -17.56
CA MET A 262 26.19 6.61 -17.09
C MET A 262 26.64 5.21 -16.68
N LEU A 263 25.75 4.44 -16.03
CA LEU A 263 26.01 3.06 -15.63
C LEU A 263 25.97 2.10 -16.81
N LEU A 264 25.07 2.29 -17.79
CA LEU A 264 25.08 1.50 -19.04
C LEU A 264 26.40 1.72 -19.82
N LYS A 265 26.87 2.98 -19.87
CA LYS A 265 28.17 3.32 -20.46
C LYS A 265 29.33 2.66 -19.72
N GLU A 266 29.33 2.70 -18.38
CA GLU A 266 30.31 1.99 -17.56
C GLU A 266 30.31 0.49 -17.87
N GLN A 267 29.15 -0.17 -17.79
CA GLN A 267 29.00 -1.61 -18.02
C GLN A 267 29.51 -2.01 -19.42
N ALA A 268 29.16 -1.26 -20.46
CA ALA A 268 29.58 -1.53 -21.82
C ALA A 268 31.10 -1.38 -22.02
N LEU A 269 31.71 -0.34 -21.44
CA LEU A 269 33.16 -0.12 -21.50
C LEU A 269 33.92 -1.18 -20.69
N GLU A 270 33.41 -1.52 -19.51
CA GLU A 270 33.98 -2.55 -18.66
C GLU A 270 33.98 -3.91 -19.35
N GLU A 271 32.85 -4.32 -19.94
CA GLU A 271 32.76 -5.61 -20.61
C GLU A 271 33.76 -5.73 -21.77
N LYS A 272 33.99 -4.65 -22.53
CA LYS A 272 35.04 -4.61 -23.56
C LYS A 272 36.43 -4.82 -22.99
N VAL A 273 36.76 -4.16 -21.88
CA VAL A 273 38.06 -4.31 -21.20
C VAL A 273 38.24 -5.73 -20.69
N ILE A 274 37.22 -6.31 -20.05
CA ILE A 274 37.30 -7.64 -19.44
C ILE A 274 37.38 -8.73 -20.51
N GLN A 275 36.58 -8.65 -21.58
CA GLN A 275 36.68 -9.59 -22.70
C GLN A 275 38.06 -9.53 -23.38
N TYR A 276 38.63 -8.33 -23.54
CA TYR A 276 39.98 -8.17 -24.06
C TYR A 276 41.02 -8.82 -23.14
N ALA A 277 40.92 -8.54 -21.84
CA ALA A 277 41.81 -9.07 -20.81
C ALA A 277 41.76 -10.61 -20.74
N GLU A 278 40.55 -11.20 -20.72
CA GLU A 278 40.33 -12.65 -20.73
C GLU A 278 40.90 -13.29 -22.01
N LYS A 279 40.61 -12.72 -23.19
CA LYS A 279 41.11 -13.23 -24.48
C LYS A 279 42.64 -13.23 -24.59
N HIS A 280 43.31 -12.27 -23.95
CA HIS A 280 44.77 -12.13 -24.02
C HIS A 280 45.48 -12.61 -22.74
N ASN A 281 44.75 -13.23 -21.79
CA ASN A 281 45.26 -13.68 -20.49
C ASN A 281 45.99 -12.57 -19.70
N ILE A 282 45.50 -11.33 -19.77
CA ILE A 282 46.07 -10.18 -19.07
C ILE A 282 45.33 -10.00 -17.74
N SER A 283 46.00 -10.25 -16.62
CA SER A 283 45.46 -9.98 -15.27
C SER A 283 46.01 -8.69 -14.65
N ASN A 284 47.10 -8.15 -15.20
CA ASN A 284 47.72 -6.91 -14.73
C ASN A 284 47.15 -5.69 -15.45
N ILE A 285 46.62 -4.77 -14.66
CA ILE A 285 45.99 -3.52 -15.08
C ILE A 285 46.96 -2.58 -15.78
N GLU A 286 48.21 -2.54 -15.36
CA GLU A 286 49.24 -1.70 -15.99
C GLU A 286 49.53 -2.13 -17.43
N LEU A 287 49.34 -3.43 -17.73
CA LEU A 287 49.46 -3.94 -19.10
C LEU A 287 48.26 -3.47 -19.96
N LEU A 288 47.04 -3.52 -19.41
CA LEU A 288 45.85 -3.00 -20.08
C LEU A 288 45.95 -1.48 -20.36
N GLN A 289 46.54 -0.73 -19.43
CA GLN A 289 46.76 0.71 -19.57
C GLN A 289 47.76 1.07 -20.68
N LYS A 290 48.73 0.19 -20.95
CA LYS A 290 49.81 0.43 -21.94
C LYS A 290 49.54 -0.21 -23.30
N ASP A 291 48.63 -1.17 -23.37
CA ASP A 291 48.30 -1.87 -24.61
C ASP A 291 47.52 -0.95 -25.57
N LYS A 292 48.10 -0.69 -26.74
CA LYS A 292 47.58 0.22 -27.76
C LYS A 292 46.17 -0.12 -28.24
N ASN A 293 45.74 -1.38 -28.14
CA ASN A 293 44.43 -1.82 -28.62
C ASN A 293 43.30 -1.56 -27.62
N ILE A 294 43.60 -1.39 -26.32
CA ILE A 294 42.59 -1.26 -25.26
C ILE A 294 42.79 -0.02 -24.37
N ALA A 295 43.97 0.61 -24.37
CA ALA A 295 44.30 1.76 -23.52
C ALA A 295 43.32 2.93 -23.65
N SER A 296 42.77 3.17 -24.86
CA SER A 296 41.75 4.22 -25.05
C SER A 296 40.44 3.89 -24.34
N ILE A 297 39.97 2.65 -24.44
CA ILE A 297 38.75 2.17 -23.77
C ILE A 297 38.95 2.16 -22.26
N TRP A 298 40.12 1.70 -21.78
CA TRP A 298 40.50 1.78 -20.37
C TRP A 298 40.41 3.22 -19.83
N THR A 299 41.00 4.18 -20.56
CA THR A 299 40.98 5.60 -20.18
C THR A 299 39.55 6.14 -20.08
N GLN A 300 38.69 5.75 -21.03
CA GLN A 300 37.28 6.14 -21.02
C GLN A 300 36.53 5.53 -19.84
N LEU A 301 36.78 4.27 -19.52
CA LEU A 301 36.18 3.56 -18.38
C LEU A 301 36.58 4.20 -17.05
N GLU A 302 37.88 4.46 -16.84
CA GLU A 302 38.37 5.13 -15.64
C GLU A 302 37.73 6.52 -15.48
N LYS A 303 37.69 7.30 -16.56
CA LYS A 303 37.03 8.62 -16.54
C LYS A 303 35.54 8.50 -16.19
N GLN A 304 34.85 7.49 -16.72
CA GLN A 304 33.44 7.26 -16.45
C GLN A 304 33.19 6.90 -14.97
N ILE A 305 33.99 5.99 -14.41
CA ILE A 305 33.88 5.59 -12.99
C ILE A 305 34.24 6.75 -12.06
N VAL A 306 35.30 7.51 -12.36
CA VAL A 306 35.66 8.71 -11.59
C VAL A 306 34.52 9.73 -11.64
N ARG A 307 33.89 9.93 -12.79
CA ARG A 307 32.75 10.83 -12.93
C ARG A 307 31.57 10.39 -12.06
N LEU A 308 31.21 9.11 -12.07
CA LEU A 308 30.17 8.55 -11.19
C LEU A 308 30.49 8.81 -9.71
N TYR A 309 31.74 8.55 -9.30
CA TYR A 309 32.19 8.78 -7.93
C TYR A 309 32.07 10.27 -7.52
N GLU A 310 32.52 11.19 -8.39
CA GLU A 310 32.48 12.64 -8.15
C GLU A 310 31.06 13.20 -8.11
N LEU A 311 30.15 12.62 -8.89
CA LEU A 311 28.73 12.96 -8.86
C LEU A 311 28.04 12.45 -7.60
N GLY A 312 28.68 11.59 -6.82
CA GLY A 312 28.15 11.06 -5.58
C GLY A 312 27.53 9.68 -5.71
N TYR A 313 27.52 9.04 -6.88
CA TYR A 313 27.04 7.66 -6.99
C TYR A 313 27.98 6.73 -6.21
N ARG A 314 27.41 5.81 -5.44
CA ARG A 314 28.10 4.64 -4.91
C ARG A 314 27.27 3.42 -5.22
N GLN A 315 27.95 2.35 -5.57
CA GLN A 315 27.29 1.09 -5.80
C GLN A 315 26.79 0.52 -4.47
N MET A 316 25.56 0.00 -4.49
CA MET A 316 24.96 -0.61 -3.30
C MET A 316 25.80 -1.79 -2.79
N PRO A 317 26.14 -1.83 -1.48
CA PRO A 317 26.85 -2.93 -0.85
C PRO A 317 26.14 -4.28 -0.98
N LEU A 318 26.91 -5.37 -1.05
CA LEU A 318 26.38 -6.72 -1.25
C LEU A 318 25.47 -7.19 -0.10
N ASP A 319 25.80 -6.84 1.14
CA ASP A 319 24.97 -7.13 2.32
C ASP A 319 23.62 -6.43 2.21
N MET A 320 23.61 -5.18 1.78
CA MET A 320 22.39 -4.43 1.52
C MET A 320 21.55 -5.07 0.39
N GLN A 321 22.17 -5.42 -0.74
CA GLN A 321 21.49 -6.16 -1.83
C GLN A 321 20.84 -7.46 -1.33
N LYS A 322 21.54 -8.22 -0.47
CA LYS A 322 21.01 -9.46 0.13
C LYS A 322 19.83 -9.20 1.06
N ILE A 323 19.88 -8.15 1.89
CA ILE A 323 18.77 -7.77 2.78
C ILE A 323 17.53 -7.49 1.94
N ILE A 324 17.68 -6.68 0.89
CA ILE A 324 16.58 -6.30 -0.02
C ILE A 324 15.99 -7.52 -0.71
N LEU A 325 16.83 -8.35 -1.32
CA LEU A 325 16.39 -9.55 -2.03
C LEU A 325 15.66 -10.55 -1.15
N ASN A 326 16.09 -10.72 0.11
CA ASN A 326 15.42 -11.59 1.04
C ASN A 326 14.08 -11.01 1.53
N GLY A 327 14.00 -9.68 1.70
CA GLY A 327 12.73 -8.99 1.93
C GLY A 327 11.72 -9.25 0.81
N ILE A 328 12.18 -9.29 -0.45
CA ILE A 328 11.32 -9.50 -1.62
C ILE A 328 10.92 -10.97 -1.82
N LYS A 329 11.82 -11.94 -1.56
CA LYS A 329 11.65 -13.36 -1.95
C LYS A 329 10.69 -14.21 -1.09
N LYS A 330 9.96 -13.64 -0.11
CA LYS A 330 8.98 -14.37 0.74
C LYS A 330 9.51 -15.68 1.38
N ASN A 331 10.82 -15.80 1.67
CA ASN A 331 11.37 -17.00 2.30
C ASN A 331 11.39 -16.87 3.82
N GLU A 332 10.54 -17.65 4.50
CA GLU A 332 10.37 -17.67 5.96
C GLU A 332 11.55 -18.26 6.76
N ASN A 333 12.59 -18.80 6.10
CA ASN A 333 13.59 -19.66 6.74
C ASN A 333 15.06 -19.16 6.67
N THR A 334 15.32 -17.91 6.30
CA THR A 334 16.70 -17.36 6.29
C THR A 334 16.92 -16.38 7.45
N THR A 335 17.57 -16.86 8.50
CA THR A 335 18.12 -15.99 9.57
C THR A 335 19.28 -15.17 8.98
N LEU A 336 19.02 -13.94 8.57
CA LEU A 336 20.08 -13.00 8.22
C LEU A 336 20.66 -12.40 9.49
N ILE A 337 21.93 -12.69 9.76
CA ILE A 337 22.69 -11.93 10.75
C ILE A 337 23.00 -10.58 10.11
N VAL A 338 22.22 -9.55 10.45
CA VAL A 338 22.46 -8.19 9.97
C VAL A 338 23.34 -7.43 10.95
N LYS A 339 24.42 -6.85 10.44
CA LYS A 339 25.28 -5.94 11.22
C LYS A 339 24.50 -4.66 11.49
N ASN A 340 24.49 -4.18 12.73
CA ASN A 340 23.91 -2.88 13.07
C ASN A 340 24.74 -1.76 12.41
N GLN A 341 24.11 -0.98 11.52
CA GLN A 341 24.70 0.13 10.77
C GLN A 341 24.42 1.50 11.42
N THR A 342 23.89 1.53 12.66
CA THR A 342 23.67 2.79 13.38
C THR A 342 25.01 3.52 13.57
N PRO A 343 25.19 4.75 13.04
CA PRO A 343 26.42 5.50 13.21
C PRO A 343 26.56 5.96 14.66
N ASN A 344 27.81 6.15 15.13
CA ASN A 344 28.07 6.85 16.38
C ASN A 344 28.15 8.37 16.08
N PRO A 345 27.14 9.18 16.46
CA PRO A 345 27.14 10.62 16.18
C PRO A 345 28.14 11.40 17.03
N PHE A 346 28.67 10.81 18.10
CA PHE A 346 29.63 11.46 18.99
C PHE A 346 30.86 10.57 19.25
N PRO A 347 31.67 10.26 18.21
CA PRO A 347 32.83 9.39 18.35
C PRO A 347 33.90 9.96 19.30
N SER A 348 33.91 11.28 19.49
CA SER A 348 34.79 11.98 20.44
C SER A 348 34.36 11.85 21.90
N LEU A 349 33.13 11.43 22.18
CA LEU A 349 32.58 11.28 23.52
C LEU A 349 32.63 9.82 24.01
N ASN A 350 33.66 9.04 23.61
CA ASN A 350 33.91 7.63 23.98
C ASN A 350 33.88 7.39 25.51
N ASN A 351 32.68 7.41 26.07
CA ASN A 351 32.37 7.12 27.45
C ASN A 351 31.61 5.80 27.44
N VAL A 352 32.07 4.85 28.27
CA VAL A 352 31.47 3.52 28.47
C VAL A 352 29.96 3.61 28.76
N ALA A 353 29.48 4.73 29.32
CA ALA A 353 28.06 5.00 29.58
C ALA A 353 27.18 5.28 28.33
N LEU A 354 27.78 5.40 27.14
CA LEU A 354 27.08 5.63 25.87
C LEU A 354 27.19 4.44 24.91
N GLU A 355 28.01 3.43 25.20
CA GLU A 355 28.17 2.23 24.35
C GLU A 355 26.86 1.43 24.20
N ASP A 356 25.99 1.47 25.22
CA ASP A 356 24.68 0.80 25.22
C ASP A 356 23.53 1.68 24.68
N LYS A 357 23.79 2.93 24.27
CA LYS A 357 22.73 3.83 23.76
C LYS A 357 22.63 3.74 22.25
N ARG A 358 21.57 3.09 21.76
CA ARG A 358 21.23 3.02 20.33
C ARG A 358 20.64 4.35 19.86
N TYR A 359 21.28 4.98 18.89
CA TYR A 359 20.73 6.16 18.21
C TYR A 359 19.65 5.74 17.21
N SER A 360 18.62 6.57 17.04
CA SER A 360 17.56 6.28 16.07
C SER A 360 17.99 6.72 14.68
N THR A 361 18.01 5.77 13.76
CA THR A 361 18.08 6.00 12.31
C THR A 361 16.76 5.55 11.66
N LEU A 362 16.46 5.97 10.44
CA LEU A 362 15.20 5.67 9.75
C LEU A 362 14.92 4.16 9.77
N SER A 363 15.91 3.37 9.40
CA SER A 363 15.90 1.91 9.31
C SER A 363 16.24 1.17 10.62
N ARG A 364 16.34 1.87 11.76
CA ARG A 364 16.86 1.32 13.05
C ARG A 364 18.24 0.67 12.92
N GLY A 365 19.07 1.10 11.96
CA GLY A 365 20.41 0.56 11.74
C GLY A 365 20.42 -0.72 10.91
N LEU A 366 19.36 -0.98 10.15
CA LEU A 366 19.33 -2.03 9.13
C LEU A 366 20.19 -1.64 7.92
N PHE A 367 20.16 -0.36 7.53
CA PHE A 367 20.91 0.18 6.40
C PHE A 367 21.92 1.24 6.84
N GLU A 368 23.00 1.39 6.06
CA GLU A 368 23.93 2.50 6.20
C GLU A 368 23.23 3.79 5.71
N GLU A 369 22.87 4.68 6.64
CA GLU A 369 22.22 5.96 6.35
C GLU A 369 23.16 7.16 6.44
N VAL A 370 24.32 6.97 7.09
CA VAL A 370 25.39 7.96 7.16
C VAL A 370 26.58 7.43 6.40
N HIS A 371 26.83 8.05 5.26
CA HIS A 371 27.89 7.67 4.36
C HIS A 371 29.20 8.37 4.70
N THR A 372 30.28 7.61 4.85
CA THR A 372 31.62 8.17 5.08
C THR A 372 32.53 7.90 3.87
N PRO A 373 33.50 8.78 3.58
CA PRO A 373 34.45 8.54 2.50
C PRO A 373 35.27 7.26 2.75
N LYS A 374 35.18 6.30 1.83
CA LYS A 374 35.98 5.07 1.86
C LYS A 374 37.25 5.29 1.02
N PRO A 375 38.42 4.75 1.42
CA PRO A 375 39.65 4.87 0.63
C PRO A 375 39.56 4.12 -0.72
N PHE A 376 38.70 3.10 -0.78
CA PHE A 376 38.41 2.34 -1.99
C PHE A 376 36.92 2.14 -2.15
N GLU A 377 36.44 2.26 -3.39
CA GLU A 377 35.04 2.00 -3.78
C GLU A 377 35.01 1.02 -4.95
N GLN A 378 34.08 0.09 -4.94
CA GLN A 378 33.92 -0.89 -6.01
C GLN A 378 32.83 -0.44 -7.00
N TYR A 379 33.13 -0.54 -8.29
CA TYR A 379 32.22 -0.30 -9.43
C TYR A 379 32.35 -1.47 -10.39
N GLY A 380 31.30 -2.26 -10.54
CA GLY A 380 31.39 -3.52 -11.29
C GLY A 380 32.48 -4.44 -10.74
N ARG A 381 33.38 -4.89 -11.62
CA ARG A 381 34.58 -5.71 -11.35
C ARG A 381 35.80 -4.84 -11.04
N LEU A 382 35.66 -3.54 -10.84
CA LEU A 382 36.77 -2.61 -10.70
C LEU A 382 36.80 -1.95 -9.32
N LEU A 383 38.00 -1.73 -8.80
CA LEU A 383 38.24 -1.02 -7.54
C LEU A 383 38.87 0.35 -7.84
N LEU A 384 38.21 1.40 -7.39
CA LEU A 384 38.66 2.79 -7.46
C LEU A 384 39.38 3.17 -6.16
N ASP A 385 40.61 3.68 -6.27
CA ASP A 385 41.23 4.46 -5.19
C ASP A 385 40.62 5.87 -5.21
N THR A 386 39.91 6.23 -4.16
CA THR A 386 39.11 7.45 -4.10
C THR A 386 39.94 8.72 -3.93
N LYS A 387 41.14 8.59 -3.37
CA LYS A 387 42.07 9.72 -3.18
C LYS A 387 42.84 10.00 -4.47
N GLN A 388 43.32 8.95 -5.13
CA GLN A 388 44.07 9.05 -6.38
C GLN A 388 43.16 9.25 -7.59
N LYS A 389 41.87 8.89 -7.47
CA LYS A 389 40.90 8.83 -8.57
C LYS A 389 41.41 7.93 -9.71
N LYS A 390 41.90 6.74 -9.34
CA LYS A 390 42.51 5.77 -10.25
C LYS A 390 41.96 4.37 -10.02
N LEU A 391 41.78 3.63 -11.10
CA LEU A 391 41.42 2.21 -11.01
C LEU A 391 42.66 1.39 -10.66
N VAL A 392 42.59 0.67 -9.54
CA VAL A 392 43.75 -0.01 -8.93
C VAL A 392 43.63 -1.53 -8.90
N LYS A 393 42.44 -2.09 -9.20
CA LYS A 393 42.23 -3.55 -9.21
C LYS A 393 41.07 -3.99 -10.09
N ILE A 394 41.22 -5.13 -10.78
CA ILE A 394 40.12 -5.94 -11.27
C ILE A 394 39.82 -7.02 -10.22
N VAL A 395 38.60 -7.06 -9.69
CA VAL A 395 38.12 -8.04 -8.73
C VAL A 395 37.77 -9.34 -9.47
N SER A 396 38.23 -10.49 -8.98
CA SER A 396 38.07 -11.77 -9.68
C SER A 396 36.62 -12.27 -9.70
N LYS A 397 36.28 -13.03 -10.75
CA LYS A 397 34.95 -13.60 -11.04
C LYS A 397 34.35 -14.42 -9.88
N ASN A 398 35.17 -15.10 -9.07
CA ASN A 398 34.70 -15.88 -7.92
C ASN A 398 34.17 -15.03 -6.75
N ASN A 399 34.54 -13.75 -6.70
CA ASN A 399 34.02 -12.78 -5.73
C ASN A 399 32.92 -11.89 -6.34
N PHE A 400 32.48 -12.20 -7.56
CA PHE A 400 31.58 -11.39 -8.35
C PHE A 400 30.16 -11.96 -8.30
N ASN A 401 29.37 -11.49 -7.34
CA ASN A 401 27.94 -11.76 -7.28
C ASN A 401 27.19 -10.43 -7.14
N PHE A 402 27.01 -9.71 -8.24
CA PHE A 402 25.93 -8.73 -8.29
C PHE A 402 24.63 -9.51 -8.27
N LEU A 403 23.87 -9.32 -7.21
CA LEU A 403 22.54 -9.89 -7.12
C LEU A 403 21.50 -8.95 -7.73
N ILE A 404 21.85 -7.67 -7.88
CA ILE A 404 21.06 -6.60 -8.45
C ILE A 404 21.90 -5.88 -9.50
N ASP A 405 21.37 -5.77 -10.71
CA ASP A 405 22.01 -5.03 -11.80
C ASP A 405 21.95 -3.52 -11.53
N PRO A 406 23.08 -2.79 -11.59
CA PRO A 406 23.13 -1.36 -11.28
C PRO A 406 22.45 -0.47 -12.34
N VAL A 407 22.29 -0.93 -13.59
CA VAL A 407 21.76 -0.13 -14.70
C VAL A 407 20.25 -0.08 -14.71
N VAL A 408 19.60 -1.16 -14.31
CA VAL A 408 18.14 -1.33 -14.42
C VAL A 408 17.44 -0.99 -13.11
N PHE A 409 16.14 -0.78 -13.23
CA PHE A 409 15.29 -0.42 -12.11
C PHE A 409 14.67 -1.65 -11.46
N ALA A 410 14.73 -1.70 -10.14
CA ALA A 410 14.01 -2.67 -9.33
C ALA A 410 14.02 -2.23 -7.86
N TRP A 411 12.84 -1.87 -7.35
CA TRP A 411 12.64 -1.80 -5.91
C TRP A 411 11.16 -2.05 -5.55
N GLN A 412 10.94 -2.54 -4.34
CA GLN A 412 9.67 -2.51 -3.62
C GLN A 412 9.92 -1.91 -2.22
N ILE A 413 9.27 -0.80 -1.89
CA ILE A 413 9.47 -0.08 -0.62
C ILE A 413 8.44 -0.55 0.41
N ASP A 414 8.63 -1.75 0.99
CA ASP A 414 8.00 -2.13 2.26
C ASP A 414 8.72 -3.35 2.91
N PRO A 415 9.46 -3.18 4.03
CA PRO A 415 10.12 -4.27 4.73
C PRO A 415 9.20 -5.17 5.60
N LEU A 416 7.89 -4.88 5.72
CA LEU A 416 6.94 -5.61 6.60
C LEU A 416 5.67 -6.13 5.89
N ALA A 417 5.50 -5.85 4.60
CA ALA A 417 4.34 -6.31 3.79
C ALA A 417 4.03 -7.82 3.90
N ASN A 418 5.03 -8.65 4.22
CA ASN A 418 4.88 -10.10 4.34
C ASN A 418 4.26 -10.60 5.66
N LYS A 419 4.25 -9.79 6.73
CA LYS A 419 3.73 -10.21 8.05
C LYS A 419 2.20 -10.14 8.13
N TYR A 420 1.55 -9.31 7.32
CA TYR A 420 0.11 -9.02 7.43
C TYR A 420 -0.62 -9.08 6.07
N PRO A 421 -0.54 -10.20 5.33
CA PRO A 421 -1.05 -10.31 3.96
C PRO A 421 -2.58 -10.18 3.83
N GLN A 422 -3.31 -10.21 4.94
CA GLN A 422 -4.76 -10.03 5.01
C GLN A 422 -5.20 -8.60 5.33
N TRP A 423 -4.28 -7.64 5.48
CA TRP A 423 -4.60 -6.25 5.79
C TRP A 423 -4.42 -5.34 4.57
N SER A 424 -5.35 -4.41 4.40
CA SER A 424 -5.35 -3.45 3.31
C SER A 424 -4.20 -2.43 3.46
N PRO A 425 -3.50 -2.08 2.37
CA PRO A 425 -2.41 -1.09 2.40
C PRO A 425 -2.85 0.33 2.78
N TYR A 426 -4.17 0.58 2.89
CA TYR A 426 -4.72 1.86 3.34
C TYR A 426 -4.81 1.99 4.88
N ALA A 427 -4.47 0.95 5.65
CA ALA A 427 -4.40 1.02 7.12
C ALA A 427 -2.99 1.42 7.58
N ALA A 428 -2.68 2.72 7.53
CA ALA A 428 -1.31 3.26 7.65
C ALA A 428 -0.53 2.88 8.93
N PHE A 429 -1.18 2.37 9.98
CA PHE A 429 -0.52 1.96 11.24
C PHE A 429 -1.03 0.64 11.84
N ALA A 430 -1.99 -0.06 11.20
CA ALA A 430 -2.71 -1.20 11.78
C ALA A 430 -3.17 -0.96 13.26
N ASP A 431 -3.30 0.31 13.65
CA ASP A 431 -3.58 0.75 15.00
C ASP A 431 -5.05 0.49 15.30
N ASN A 432 -5.27 -0.53 16.11
CA ASN A 432 -6.52 -0.76 16.80
C ASN A 432 -6.20 -0.70 18.30
N PRO A 433 -6.49 0.42 18.99
CA PRO A 433 -6.09 0.63 20.39
C PRO A 433 -6.61 -0.45 21.37
N ILE A 434 -7.53 -1.29 20.91
CA ILE A 434 -8.12 -2.42 21.66
C ILE A 434 -7.29 -3.71 21.54
N LEU A 435 -6.66 -3.98 20.40
CA LEU A 435 -5.99 -5.26 20.13
C LEU A 435 -4.51 -5.11 19.76
N PHE A 436 -4.19 -4.12 18.94
CA PHE A 436 -2.94 -4.00 18.22
C PHE A 436 -2.54 -2.53 18.15
N ILE A 437 -1.40 -2.19 18.72
CA ILE A 437 -0.79 -0.87 18.61
C ILE A 437 0.55 -1.02 17.90
N ASP A 438 0.87 -0.10 17.00
CA ASP A 438 2.20 0.10 16.40
C ASP A 438 2.78 1.44 16.88
N PRO A 439 3.19 1.52 18.16
CA PRO A 439 3.48 2.79 18.82
C PRO A 439 4.70 3.53 18.24
N ASP A 440 5.43 2.92 17.30
CA ASP A 440 6.57 3.53 16.65
C ASP A 440 6.65 3.29 15.12
N GLY A 441 5.59 2.75 14.51
CA GLY A 441 5.44 2.58 13.06
C GLY A 441 6.35 1.51 12.45
N ARG A 442 6.77 0.50 13.23
CA ARG A 442 7.76 -0.50 12.78
C ARG A 442 7.39 -1.96 13.09
N ASP A 443 6.43 -2.27 13.95
CA ASP A 443 5.87 -3.62 14.14
C ASP A 443 4.61 -3.60 15.03
N VAL A 444 3.63 -4.45 14.74
CA VAL A 444 2.36 -4.44 15.46
C VAL A 444 2.44 -5.24 16.77
N THR A 445 2.11 -4.62 17.90
CA THR A 445 2.17 -5.22 19.24
C THR A 445 0.81 -5.24 19.94
N LYS A 446 0.56 -6.15 20.88
CA LYS A 446 -0.72 -6.19 21.61
C LYS A 446 -0.83 -5.05 22.63
N SER A 447 -1.95 -4.33 22.64
CA SER A 447 -2.17 -3.19 23.55
C SER A 447 -2.16 -3.62 25.03
N GLU A 448 -1.77 -2.73 25.95
CA GLU A 448 -1.70 -3.02 27.39
C GLU A 448 -3.08 -3.38 27.97
N ALA A 449 -4.16 -2.87 27.37
CA ALA A 449 -5.55 -3.21 27.68
C ALA A 449 -5.89 -4.66 27.31
N PHE A 450 -5.35 -5.19 26.21
CA PHE A 450 -5.52 -6.57 25.77
C PHE A 450 -4.81 -7.59 26.70
N LYS A 451 -3.73 -7.17 27.38
CA LYS A 451 -2.94 -8.05 28.25
C LYS A 451 -3.63 -8.41 29.58
N ASN A 452 -4.66 -7.67 30.02
CA ASN A 452 -5.27 -7.83 31.35
C ASN A 452 -6.71 -8.41 31.29
N SER A 453 -6.84 -9.71 31.56
CA SER A 453 -8.01 -10.56 31.30
C SER A 453 -9.21 -10.48 32.28
N ARG A 454 -9.31 -9.48 33.19
CA ARG A 454 -10.31 -9.46 34.29
C ARG A 454 -11.58 -8.60 34.10
N ASN A 455 -11.79 -7.91 32.97
CA ASN A 455 -12.86 -6.88 32.86
C ASN A 455 -14.07 -7.19 31.95
N ARG A 456 -14.29 -8.44 31.52
CA ARG A 456 -15.31 -8.78 30.50
C ARG A 456 -16.75 -8.86 31.02
N GLU A 457 -16.96 -9.48 32.18
CA GLU A 457 -18.24 -9.50 32.88
C GLU A 457 -18.66 -8.09 33.35
N ALA A 458 -17.68 -7.25 33.69
CA ALA A 458 -17.89 -5.86 34.06
C ALA A 458 -18.35 -4.98 32.87
N ALA A 459 -17.93 -5.28 31.64
CA ALA A 459 -18.36 -4.55 30.44
C ALA A 459 -19.83 -4.83 30.11
N PHE A 460 -20.24 -6.11 30.13
CA PHE A 460 -21.64 -6.50 29.89
C PHE A 460 -22.58 -5.98 31.00
N ASN A 461 -22.18 -6.13 32.27
CA ASN A 461 -22.93 -5.60 33.41
C ASN A 461 -23.03 -4.06 33.39
N THR A 462 -22.19 -3.35 32.63
CA THR A 462 -22.28 -1.90 32.46
C THR A 462 -23.19 -1.52 31.29
N PHE A 463 -23.19 -2.29 30.19
CA PHE A 463 -24.06 -2.06 29.03
C PHE A 463 -25.55 -2.27 29.35
N ILE A 464 -25.88 -3.32 30.11
CA ILE A 464 -27.28 -3.60 30.51
C ILE A 464 -27.87 -2.51 31.41
N LEU A 465 -27.07 -1.56 31.93
CA LEU A 465 -27.56 -0.45 32.74
C LEU A 465 -28.05 0.74 31.91
N THR A 466 -27.84 0.73 30.59
CA THR A 466 -28.36 1.79 29.71
C THR A 466 -29.88 1.70 29.62
N THR A 467 -30.54 2.85 29.48
CA THR A 467 -31.99 2.95 29.35
C THR A 467 -32.51 2.17 28.15
N HIS A 468 -31.73 2.10 27.07
CA HIS A 468 -32.07 1.39 25.84
C HIS A 468 -32.03 -0.14 25.99
N ALA A 469 -30.97 -0.68 26.60
CA ALA A 469 -30.92 -2.10 26.92
C ALA A 469 -32.03 -2.48 27.91
N GLN A 470 -32.30 -1.63 28.90
CA GLN A 470 -33.43 -1.80 29.83
C GLN A 470 -34.77 -1.77 29.10
N ASN A 471 -34.97 -0.88 28.12
CA ASN A 471 -36.20 -0.83 27.32
C ASN A 471 -36.44 -2.11 26.52
N LEU A 472 -35.41 -2.67 25.87
CA LEU A 472 -35.51 -3.96 25.20
C LEU A 472 -35.85 -5.07 26.20
N LEU A 473 -35.14 -5.15 27.33
CA LEU A 473 -35.36 -6.14 28.37
C LEU A 473 -36.77 -6.04 28.97
N ASN A 474 -37.28 -4.82 29.16
CA ASN A 474 -38.61 -4.54 29.71
C ASN A 474 -39.75 -4.96 28.78
N LYS A 475 -39.52 -5.12 27.47
CA LYS A 475 -40.53 -5.71 26.55
C LYS A 475 -40.82 -7.18 26.87
N PHE A 476 -39.88 -7.87 27.50
CA PHE A 476 -39.96 -9.30 27.86
C PHE A 476 -40.17 -9.54 29.39
N ALA A 477 -39.60 -8.67 30.25
CA ALA A 477 -39.69 -8.51 31.73
C ALA A 477 -39.58 -9.78 32.63
N SER A 478 -38.80 -9.86 33.73
CA SER A 478 -37.79 -9.00 34.39
C SER A 478 -36.67 -9.87 34.99
N ALA A 479 -35.39 -9.67 34.67
CA ALA A 479 -34.25 -10.56 35.00
C ALA A 479 -34.21 -11.14 36.45
N SER A 480 -34.01 -12.45 36.53
CA SER A 480 -33.51 -13.21 37.68
C SER A 480 -32.36 -14.05 37.14
N GLY A 481 -31.28 -14.13 37.91
CA GLY A 481 -29.95 -14.62 37.50
C GLY A 481 -29.92 -15.71 36.42
N ASP A 482 -28.95 -15.56 35.51
CA ASP A 482 -28.79 -16.23 34.21
C ASP A 482 -29.76 -15.77 33.09
N TYR A 483 -30.08 -14.47 33.07
CA TYR A 483 -30.71 -13.73 31.95
C TYR A 483 -31.96 -14.37 31.33
N THR A 484 -32.80 -15.04 32.12
CA THR A 484 -34.10 -15.54 31.67
C THR A 484 -35.18 -15.11 32.65
N THR A 485 -36.23 -14.44 32.19
CA THR A 485 -37.44 -14.21 33.00
C THR A 485 -38.73 -14.07 32.24
N THR A 486 -39.77 -14.45 32.96
CA THR A 486 -41.18 -14.54 32.59
C THR A 486 -42.01 -13.71 33.59
N THR A 487 -42.49 -12.53 33.18
CA THR A 487 -43.68 -11.83 33.72
C THR A 487 -44.11 -10.73 32.71
N PRO A 488 -45.32 -10.13 32.79
CA PRO A 488 -46.07 -9.73 31.59
C PRO A 488 -45.57 -8.42 30.95
N GLY A 489 -44.45 -8.50 30.21
CA GLY A 489 -44.15 -7.59 29.12
C GLY A 489 -45.10 -7.85 27.93
N ILE A 490 -45.16 -6.90 27.00
CA ILE A 490 -45.98 -7.05 25.78
C ILE A 490 -45.59 -8.34 25.06
N LEU A 491 -44.30 -8.69 25.04
CA LEU A 491 -43.76 -9.90 24.40
C LEU A 491 -43.65 -11.12 25.33
N SER A 492 -44.41 -11.17 26.43
CA SER A 492 -44.26 -12.20 27.48
C SER A 492 -44.49 -13.66 27.05
N GLN A 493 -45.09 -13.90 25.87
CA GLN A 493 -45.18 -15.25 25.28
C GLN A 493 -43.93 -15.67 24.50
N HIS A 494 -42.96 -14.77 24.33
CA HIS A 494 -41.68 -15.03 23.65
C HIS A 494 -40.52 -15.01 24.65
N ASN A 495 -39.41 -15.62 24.27
CA ASN A 495 -38.21 -15.72 25.10
C ASN A 495 -37.08 -14.86 24.54
N LEU A 496 -36.36 -14.17 25.42
CA LEU A 496 -35.04 -13.61 25.12
C LEU A 496 -34.01 -14.41 25.92
N HIS A 497 -33.00 -14.95 25.25
CA HIS A 497 -31.98 -15.80 25.87
C HIS A 497 -30.59 -15.31 25.51
N PHE A 498 -29.69 -15.26 26.49
CA PHE A 498 -28.28 -14.92 26.30
C PHE A 498 -27.45 -16.18 26.49
N ASP A 499 -26.81 -16.66 25.43
CA ASP A 499 -26.03 -17.90 25.44
C ASP A 499 -24.54 -17.58 25.59
N THR A 500 -23.99 -17.78 26.78
CA THR A 500 -22.58 -17.50 27.11
C THR A 500 -21.61 -18.65 26.78
N LYS A 501 -22.11 -19.75 26.21
CA LYS A 501 -21.36 -21.02 26.14
C LYS A 501 -20.79 -21.34 24.76
N VAL A 502 -21.24 -20.67 23.69
CA VAL A 502 -20.94 -21.09 22.30
C VAL A 502 -19.68 -20.40 21.76
N GLY A 503 -18.84 -21.20 21.08
CA GLY A 503 -17.57 -20.80 20.47
C GLY A 503 -17.54 -20.91 18.95
N ASP A 504 -18.68 -20.71 18.28
CA ASP A 504 -18.74 -20.67 16.81
C ASP A 504 -18.63 -19.23 16.27
N ALA A 505 -17.78 -19.09 15.27
CA ALA A 505 -17.04 -17.88 14.92
C ALA A 505 -17.83 -16.77 14.18
N LEU A 506 -19.13 -16.59 14.44
CA LEU A 506 -19.91 -15.55 13.75
C LEU A 506 -20.81 -14.66 14.64
N GLY A 507 -20.94 -14.87 15.95
CA GLY A 507 -21.52 -13.85 16.85
C GLY A 507 -22.94 -13.33 16.56
N LEU A 508 -23.75 -14.02 15.75
CA LEU A 508 -25.07 -13.52 15.33
C LEU A 508 -26.21 -13.91 16.27
N THR A 509 -27.18 -13.01 16.43
CA THR A 509 -28.48 -13.28 17.10
C THR A 509 -29.29 -14.27 16.28
N THR A 510 -29.73 -15.35 16.92
CA THR A 510 -30.45 -16.45 16.29
C THR A 510 -31.93 -16.41 16.69
N LEU A 511 -32.83 -16.33 15.70
CA LEU A 511 -34.25 -16.52 15.93
C LEU A 511 -34.60 -18.01 15.97
N LYS A 512 -35.33 -18.43 16.99
CA LYS A 512 -35.88 -19.78 17.13
C LYS A 512 -37.41 -19.73 17.24
N ILE A 513 -38.07 -20.75 16.71
CA ILE A 513 -39.51 -20.95 16.77
C ILE A 513 -39.82 -22.21 17.59
N GLU A 514 -40.85 -22.16 18.43
CA GLU A 514 -41.32 -23.32 19.17
C GLU A 514 -42.12 -24.27 18.26
N ILE A 515 -41.70 -25.53 18.17
CA ILE A 515 -42.41 -26.59 17.45
C ILE A 515 -42.46 -27.82 18.36
N ASN A 516 -43.67 -28.29 18.68
CA ASN A 516 -43.92 -29.44 19.56
C ASN A 516 -43.22 -29.31 20.93
N GLY A 517 -43.28 -28.14 21.55
CA GLY A 517 -42.68 -27.87 22.87
C GLY A 517 -41.15 -27.76 22.89
N LYS A 518 -40.51 -27.63 21.72
CA LYS A 518 -39.05 -27.43 21.60
C LYS A 518 -38.73 -26.27 20.67
N PHE A 519 -37.83 -25.38 21.09
CA PHE A 519 -37.31 -24.31 20.26
C PHE A 519 -36.32 -24.85 19.21
N LYS A 520 -36.56 -24.54 17.94
CA LYS A 520 -35.69 -24.86 16.80
C LYS A 520 -35.33 -23.59 16.06
N VAL A 521 -34.14 -23.53 15.45
CA VAL A 521 -33.73 -22.39 14.61
C VAL A 521 -34.80 -22.14 13.54
N TYR A 522 -35.27 -20.90 13.46
CA TYR A 522 -36.28 -20.49 12.48
C TYR A 522 -35.71 -20.64 11.07
N ASN A 523 -36.54 -21.08 10.13
CA ASN A 523 -36.13 -21.29 8.76
C ASN A 523 -37.32 -20.88 7.89
N PRO A 524 -37.23 -19.76 7.15
CA PRO A 524 -38.33 -19.21 6.37
C PRO A 524 -39.06 -20.24 5.51
N LYS A 525 -38.31 -21.08 4.78
CA LYS A 525 -38.87 -22.06 3.83
C LYS A 525 -39.65 -23.19 4.51
N LYS A 526 -39.27 -23.54 5.74
CA LYS A 526 -39.85 -24.68 6.47
C LYS A 526 -40.89 -24.26 7.52
N HIS A 527 -40.71 -23.08 8.10
CA HIS A 527 -41.38 -22.69 9.34
C HIS A 527 -42.40 -21.56 9.19
N ALA A 528 -42.37 -20.77 8.10
CA ALA A 528 -43.32 -19.66 7.89
C ALA A 528 -44.80 -20.10 7.99
N ARG A 529 -45.13 -21.30 7.50
CA ARG A 529 -46.50 -21.86 7.58
C ARG A 529 -47.01 -22.13 8.99
N PHE A 530 -46.11 -22.18 9.98
CA PHE A 530 -46.47 -22.42 11.39
C PHE A 530 -46.60 -21.12 12.19
N VAL A 531 -46.28 -19.97 11.59
CA VAL A 531 -46.32 -18.66 12.26
C VAL A 531 -47.75 -18.14 12.32
N ASN A 532 -48.26 -17.92 13.53
CA ASN A 532 -49.55 -17.31 13.86
C ASN A 532 -49.44 -16.53 15.18
N LYS A 533 -50.55 -15.94 15.67
CA LYS A 533 -50.54 -15.12 16.90
C LYS A 533 -50.13 -15.88 18.18
N ASP A 534 -50.35 -17.19 18.22
CA ASP A 534 -50.04 -18.06 19.35
C ASP A 534 -48.63 -18.68 19.26
N THR A 535 -47.90 -18.36 18.19
CA THR A 535 -46.55 -18.91 17.95
C THR A 535 -45.55 -18.28 18.91
N LYS A 536 -44.81 -19.12 19.64
CA LYS A 536 -43.74 -18.66 20.52
C LYS A 536 -42.40 -18.66 19.80
N PHE A 537 -41.66 -17.58 20.01
CA PHE A 537 -40.31 -17.41 19.49
C PHE A 537 -39.31 -17.27 20.64
N GLN A 538 -38.06 -17.63 20.36
CA GLN A 538 -36.93 -17.33 21.22
C GLN A 538 -35.90 -16.56 20.41
N ILE A 539 -35.55 -15.35 20.86
CA ILE A 539 -34.42 -14.59 20.36
C ILE A 539 -33.23 -15.01 21.21
N GLN A 540 -32.25 -15.69 20.60
CA GLN A 540 -31.02 -16.09 21.26
C GLN A 540 -29.88 -15.15 20.85
N VAL A 541 -29.36 -14.40 21.81
CA VAL A 541 -28.18 -13.54 21.67
C VAL A 541 -26.97 -14.38 22.07
N ASN A 542 -26.09 -14.71 21.11
CA ASN A 542 -24.93 -15.57 21.36
C ASN A 542 -23.74 -14.74 21.84
N LEU A 543 -23.25 -15.04 23.04
CA LEU A 543 -22.12 -14.38 23.68
C LEU A 543 -20.87 -15.28 23.65
N PHE A 544 -19.72 -14.78 23.21
CA PHE A 544 -18.45 -15.49 23.08
C PHE A 544 -17.90 -16.09 24.41
N ASN A 545 -17.40 -17.34 24.34
CA ASN A 545 -16.87 -18.12 25.48
C ASN A 545 -15.31 -18.13 25.62
N GLU A 546 -14.83 -18.37 26.84
CA GLU A 546 -13.51 -18.18 27.47
C GLU A 546 -12.27 -18.81 26.82
N LYS A 547 -12.39 -19.83 25.95
CA LYS A 547 -11.19 -20.56 25.46
C LYS A 547 -10.45 -19.92 24.29
N ASN A 548 -11.04 -18.93 23.61
CA ASN A 548 -10.44 -18.23 22.47
C ASN A 548 -10.61 -16.70 22.53
N ALA A 549 -10.91 -16.15 23.70
CA ALA A 549 -11.34 -14.77 23.76
C ALA A 549 -10.16 -13.81 24.00
N GLY A 550 -9.67 -13.21 22.90
CA GLY A 550 -9.27 -11.80 22.86
C GLY A 550 -10.50 -10.87 22.89
N ALA A 551 -10.37 -9.61 22.47
CA ALA A 551 -11.35 -8.51 22.62
C ALA A 551 -12.76 -8.67 22.02
N ALA A 552 -13.20 -9.88 21.67
CA ALA A 552 -14.58 -10.16 21.24
C ALA A 552 -15.63 -9.82 22.32
N ALA A 553 -15.24 -9.58 23.57
CA ALA A 553 -16.16 -9.28 24.67
C ALA A 553 -16.59 -7.81 24.80
N ALA A 554 -15.86 -6.86 24.21
CA ALA A 554 -16.36 -5.48 24.04
C ALA A 554 -17.20 -5.36 22.75
N ILE A 555 -16.81 -6.15 21.73
CA ILE A 555 -17.51 -6.35 20.45
C ILE A 555 -18.82 -7.13 20.63
N LEU A 556 -19.11 -7.62 21.83
CA LEU A 556 -20.16 -8.60 22.06
C LEU A 556 -21.55 -8.20 21.56
N ASN A 557 -21.88 -6.94 21.24
CA ASN A 557 -23.27 -6.54 21.02
C ASN A 557 -23.51 -5.31 20.11
N HIS A 558 -22.80 -5.13 18.99
CA HIS A 558 -23.25 -4.17 17.95
C HIS A 558 -24.41 -4.79 17.15
N GLU A 559 -24.12 -5.84 16.38
CA GLU A 559 -25.11 -6.50 15.52
C GLU A 559 -26.13 -7.32 16.32
N ALA A 560 -25.69 -8.01 17.36
CA ALA A 560 -26.53 -8.95 18.09
C ALA A 560 -27.72 -8.27 18.79
N PHE A 561 -27.53 -7.08 19.38
CA PHE A 561 -28.63 -6.32 19.99
C PHE A 561 -29.52 -5.64 18.96
N VAL A 562 -28.97 -5.16 17.84
CA VAL A 562 -29.74 -4.56 16.74
C VAL A 562 -30.71 -5.59 16.16
N PHE A 563 -30.24 -6.80 15.88
CA PHE A 563 -31.11 -7.89 15.43
C PHE A 563 -32.12 -8.29 16.50
N ALA A 564 -31.73 -8.35 17.77
CA ALA A 564 -32.65 -8.68 18.86
C ALA A 564 -33.76 -7.63 19.00
N GLU A 565 -33.44 -6.35 18.86
CA GLU A 565 -34.40 -5.25 18.91
C GLU A 565 -35.35 -5.24 17.70
N GLU A 566 -34.84 -5.44 16.48
CA GLU A 566 -35.68 -5.51 15.28
C GLU A 566 -36.63 -6.73 15.31
N TYR A 567 -36.16 -7.89 15.77
CA TYR A 567 -37.03 -9.05 16.00
C TYR A 567 -38.10 -8.75 17.06
N ALA A 568 -37.73 -8.12 18.18
CA ALA A 568 -38.67 -7.74 19.24
C ALA A 568 -39.72 -6.74 18.74
N ASN A 569 -39.31 -5.71 17.98
CA ASN A 569 -40.20 -4.71 17.41
C ASN A 569 -41.20 -5.32 16.41
N ALA A 570 -40.74 -6.23 15.54
CA ALA A 570 -41.62 -6.94 14.62
C ALA A 570 -42.65 -7.80 15.36
N MET A 571 -42.24 -8.51 16.42
CA MET A 571 -43.14 -9.29 17.26
C MET A 571 -44.16 -8.41 17.98
N GLU A 572 -43.74 -7.25 18.47
CA GLU A 572 -44.59 -6.32 19.22
C GLU A 572 -45.70 -5.76 18.32
N SER A 573 -45.34 -5.25 17.13
CA SER A 573 -46.31 -4.73 16.17
C SER A 573 -47.27 -5.83 15.69
N PHE A 574 -46.81 -7.07 15.52
CA PHE A 574 -47.68 -8.17 15.13
C PHE A 574 -48.67 -8.54 16.24
N GLN A 575 -48.24 -8.58 17.50
CA GLN A 575 -49.10 -8.86 18.65
C GLN A 575 -50.13 -7.75 18.89
N LYS A 576 -49.74 -6.48 18.72
CA LYS A 576 -50.66 -5.33 18.77
C LYS A 576 -51.65 -5.29 17.60
N GLY A 577 -51.42 -6.09 16.56
CA GLY A 577 -52.26 -6.13 15.35
C GLY A 577 -51.99 -4.98 14.38
N GLU A 578 -50.86 -4.29 14.51
CA GLU A 578 -50.45 -3.17 13.66
C GLU A 578 -49.97 -3.65 12.27
N ILE A 579 -49.50 -4.89 12.17
CA ILE A 579 -49.06 -5.51 10.92
C ILE A 579 -49.75 -6.86 10.69
N SER A 580 -49.94 -7.23 9.42
CA SER A 580 -50.53 -8.53 9.04
C SER A 580 -49.57 -9.69 9.28
N GLN A 581 -50.09 -10.92 9.32
CA GLN A 581 -49.26 -12.13 9.44
C GLN A 581 -48.29 -12.29 8.27
N GLU A 582 -48.71 -11.95 7.05
CA GLU A 582 -47.85 -11.95 5.87
C GLU A 582 -46.72 -10.92 5.99
N GLU A 583 -47.03 -9.71 6.46
CA GLU A 583 -46.03 -8.65 6.69
C GLU A 583 -45.07 -9.01 7.82
N PHE A 584 -45.55 -9.63 8.90
CA PHE A 584 -44.71 -10.13 9.98
C PHE A 584 -43.74 -11.20 9.48
N ILE A 585 -44.23 -12.21 8.76
CA ILE A 585 -43.38 -13.27 8.15
C ILE A 585 -42.37 -12.65 7.18
N ARG A 586 -42.77 -11.66 6.37
CA ARG A 586 -41.86 -10.95 5.46
C ARG A 586 -40.73 -10.26 6.22
N ARG A 587 -41.03 -9.58 7.33
CA ARG A 587 -40.02 -8.93 8.19
C ARG A 587 -39.07 -9.95 8.82
N LEU A 588 -39.59 -11.05 9.37
CA LEU A 588 -38.75 -12.13 9.93
C LEU A 588 -37.82 -12.73 8.86
N ASN A 589 -38.31 -12.93 7.64
CA ASN A 589 -37.52 -13.51 6.56
C ASN A 589 -36.47 -12.54 5.99
N ASN A 590 -36.76 -11.24 5.99
CA ASN A 590 -35.79 -10.23 5.55
C ASN A 590 -34.63 -10.11 6.54
N LEU A 591 -34.91 -10.15 7.85
CA LEU A 591 -33.89 -10.10 8.90
C LEU A 591 -32.97 -11.34 8.92
N ASP A 592 -33.39 -12.45 8.32
CA ASP A 592 -32.62 -13.70 8.17
C ASP A 592 -31.79 -13.77 6.86
N GLN A 593 -31.99 -12.82 5.93
CA GLN A 593 -31.27 -12.75 4.66
C GLN A 593 -30.24 -11.60 4.65
N VAL A 594 -29.17 -11.76 3.86
CA VAL A 594 -28.07 -10.78 3.70
C VAL A 594 -28.56 -9.36 3.36
N THR A 595 -29.70 -9.24 2.67
CA THR A 595 -30.33 -7.94 2.33
C THR A 595 -30.98 -7.21 3.52
N GLY A 596 -31.40 -7.93 4.56
CA GLY A 596 -31.91 -7.30 5.80
C GLY A 596 -30.80 -6.85 6.74
N ILE A 597 -29.63 -7.49 6.66
CA ILE A 597 -28.40 -7.04 7.34
C ILE A 597 -28.08 -5.62 6.89
N GLU A 598 -28.05 -5.38 5.59
CA GLU A 598 -27.82 -4.05 5.01
C GLU A 598 -28.87 -3.03 5.46
N GLN A 599 -30.16 -3.36 5.50
CA GLN A 599 -31.22 -2.45 5.96
C GLN A 599 -31.17 -2.16 7.48
N ALA A 600 -30.76 -3.14 8.29
CA ALA A 600 -30.58 -2.96 9.73
C ALA A 600 -29.38 -2.04 10.01
N TYR A 601 -28.26 -2.24 9.30
CA TYR A 601 -27.13 -1.33 9.33
C TYR A 601 -27.55 0.09 8.97
N LYS A 602 -28.26 0.25 7.85
CA LYS A 602 -28.82 1.52 7.39
C LYS A 602 -29.61 2.31 8.45
N LYS A 603 -30.37 1.64 9.33
CA LYS A 603 -31.07 2.30 10.46
C LYS A 603 -30.17 2.67 11.62
N VAL A 604 -29.14 1.88 11.90
CA VAL A 604 -28.14 2.14 12.96
C VAL A 604 -27.27 3.32 12.59
N LEU A 605 -27.01 3.47 11.29
CA LEU A 605 -26.26 4.56 10.71
C LEU A 605 -27.02 5.91 10.78
N ASP A 606 -28.31 5.91 11.15
CA ASP A 606 -29.03 7.14 11.48
C ASP A 606 -28.49 7.73 12.81
N PRO A 607 -28.01 8.99 12.84
CA PRO A 607 -27.57 9.65 14.07
C PRO A 607 -28.63 9.74 15.17
N ASN A 608 -29.91 9.55 14.80
CA ASN A 608 -31.06 9.52 15.70
C ASN A 608 -31.47 8.10 16.10
N SER A 609 -30.72 7.07 15.69
CA SER A 609 -31.00 5.69 16.07
C SER A 609 -30.90 5.51 17.58
N THR A 610 -31.76 4.65 18.11
CA THR A 610 -31.76 4.24 19.52
C THR A 610 -30.42 3.63 19.94
N TYR A 611 -29.71 3.00 19.00
CA TYR A 611 -28.39 2.43 19.22
C TYR A 611 -27.32 3.50 19.45
N THR A 612 -27.24 4.49 18.56
CA THR A 612 -26.34 5.65 18.67
C THR A 612 -26.59 6.41 19.97
N ALA A 613 -27.86 6.53 20.39
CA ALA A 613 -28.23 7.11 21.68
C ALA A 613 -27.76 6.26 22.88
N ALA A 614 -27.89 4.92 22.80
CA ALA A 614 -27.42 4.00 23.83
C ALA A 614 -25.89 4.03 24.01
N GLN A 615 -25.13 4.14 22.93
CA GLN A 615 -23.66 4.27 22.98
C GLN A 615 -23.24 5.58 23.68
N LYS A 616 -23.87 6.71 23.35
CA LYS A 616 -23.64 7.99 24.04
C LYS A 616 -23.95 7.91 25.54
N GLU A 617 -25.07 7.28 25.87
CA GLU A 617 -25.51 7.08 27.26
C GLU A 617 -24.52 6.19 28.04
N LEU A 618 -24.00 5.14 27.41
CA LEU A 618 -22.97 4.29 27.99
C LEU A 618 -21.68 5.06 28.26
N ILE A 619 -21.21 5.85 27.29
CA ILE A 619 -20.02 6.71 27.45
C ILE A 619 -20.21 7.65 28.64
N GLN A 620 -21.36 8.32 28.74
CA GLN A 620 -21.65 9.21 29.84
C GLN A 620 -21.71 8.46 31.19
N THR A 621 -22.36 7.29 31.22
CA THR A 621 -22.44 6.44 32.42
C THR A 621 -21.04 5.99 32.89
N LEU A 622 -20.13 5.71 31.96
CA LEU A 622 -18.75 5.35 32.26
C LEU A 622 -17.96 6.55 32.81
N LYS A 623 -18.15 7.75 32.23
CA LYS A 623 -17.57 9.01 32.75
C LYS A 623 -18.05 9.29 34.18
N ASP A 624 -19.35 9.18 34.42
CA ASP A 624 -19.98 9.46 35.72
C ASP A 624 -19.51 8.48 36.81
N LYS A 625 -19.19 7.23 36.42
CA LYS A 625 -18.62 6.21 37.32
C LYS A 625 -17.10 6.30 37.48
N GLY A 626 -16.46 7.35 36.97
CA GLY A 626 -15.01 7.56 37.08
C GLY A 626 -14.17 6.60 36.22
N ARG A 627 -14.77 5.91 35.26
CA ARG A 627 -14.10 4.95 34.35
C ARG A 627 -13.65 5.64 33.07
N MET A 628 -12.85 6.69 33.20
CA MET A 628 -12.49 7.60 32.10
C MET A 628 -11.84 6.90 30.89
N LYS A 629 -10.94 5.94 31.12
CA LYS A 629 -10.29 5.18 30.03
C LYS A 629 -11.27 4.30 29.24
N ASP A 630 -12.30 3.78 29.92
CA ASP A 630 -13.32 2.97 29.27
C ASP A 630 -14.33 3.86 28.51
N ALA A 631 -14.56 5.07 29.02
CA ALA A 631 -15.38 6.07 28.34
C ALA A 631 -14.70 6.64 27.08
N GLU A 632 -13.39 6.86 27.12
CA GLU A 632 -12.59 7.29 25.95
C GLU A 632 -12.61 6.20 24.86
N ALA A 633 -12.36 4.95 25.23
CA ALA A 633 -12.43 3.84 24.27
C ALA A 633 -13.83 3.66 23.64
N ALA A 634 -14.90 3.84 24.42
CA ALA A 634 -16.27 3.79 23.90
C ALA A 634 -16.61 5.00 23.01
N GLN A 635 -16.03 6.17 23.29
CA GLN A 635 -16.16 7.38 22.49
C GLN A 635 -15.48 7.24 21.12
N ASP A 636 -14.29 6.65 21.07
CA ASP A 636 -13.56 6.44 19.81
C ASP A 636 -14.32 5.48 18.86
N ILE A 637 -14.93 4.42 19.42
CA ILE A 637 -15.77 3.49 18.65
C ILE A 637 -17.01 4.22 18.11
N TYR A 638 -17.69 4.97 18.97
CA TYR A 638 -18.84 5.78 18.58
C TYR A 638 -18.48 6.75 17.43
N GLU A 639 -17.33 7.41 17.50
CA GLU A 639 -16.89 8.34 16.46
C GLU A 639 -16.50 7.62 15.16
N THR A 640 -15.88 6.45 15.25
CA THR A 640 -15.53 5.59 14.10
C THR A 640 -16.79 5.10 13.38
N ASP A 641 -17.77 4.58 14.13
CA ASP A 641 -19.05 4.15 13.58
C ASP A 641 -19.73 5.31 12.83
N GLN A 642 -19.74 6.52 13.41
CA GLN A 642 -20.32 7.72 12.77
C GLN A 642 -19.54 8.23 11.55
N GLN A 643 -18.26 7.85 11.41
CA GLN A 643 -17.44 8.21 10.27
C GLN A 643 -17.68 7.25 9.10
N GLN A 644 -17.83 5.95 9.38
CA GLN A 644 -18.21 4.91 8.41
C GLN A 644 -19.61 5.17 7.81
N VAL A 645 -20.57 5.65 8.63
CA VAL A 645 -21.89 6.14 8.18
C VAL A 645 -21.80 7.15 7.03
N LYS A 646 -20.86 8.10 7.14
CA LYS A 646 -20.73 9.21 6.20
C LYS A 646 -20.14 8.77 4.86
N GLU A 647 -19.47 7.63 4.84
CA GLU A 647 -18.80 7.09 3.65
C GLU A 647 -19.67 6.07 2.90
N ASP A 648 -20.62 5.40 3.59
CA ASP A 648 -21.53 4.40 2.99
C ASP A 648 -22.86 4.97 2.44
N TYR A 649 -23.15 6.24 2.68
CA TYR A 649 -24.41 6.91 2.31
C TYR A 649 -24.29 8.15 1.42
N ASP A 650 -23.06 8.53 1.07
CA ASP A 650 -22.71 9.43 -0.04
C ASP A 650 -22.12 8.60 -1.19
#